data_AF-A0A7X8LPQ7-F1
#
_entry.id   AF-A0A7X8LPQ7-F1
#
_cell.length_a   1.000
_cell.length_b   1.000
_cell.length_c   1.000
_cell.angle_alpha   90.00
_cell.angle_beta   90.00
_cell.angle_gamma   90.00
#
_symmetry.space_group_name_H-M   'P 1'
#
loop_
_entity.id
_entity.type
_entity.pdbx_description
1 polymer ?
#
loop_
_entity_poly.entity_id
_entity_poly.type
_entity_poly.pdbx_seq_one_letter_code
_entity_poly.pdbx_strand_id
1 'polypeptide(L)'
;MVEQIGDLLACEILLKDLLAGTSYIGEVELSYKDIMKLGELLRFQMQGEAHESIRLLWEKVPASFASFIVGIGVWGYENRNYWRAVSDALQLDLDGNCQRLIGQGFLEYLNKNGLFTANLSGAHTYVAQILLHSGVPQQSLETFFKQVIERFFDRGCISLNEISACLLYFRDEEKEKTRIETELNKRYIELEREDRLAVQLGLYIKLKEEINAFNYSPEDIEILDELPIDFNVFVQEINMEIEQIEQKTESLKIKLQQIERRKQEVLLQICILREQLNLLKLCCQLVQDFRQQENIIKETVAQEQEQLRKVVVLSSSSWLGSWNESYTRSLADLDINAIAEHLRTYEEYLGEYKTYLVELHCLITLAQYDYVGSYSIGLERIRLLVEEELNLIRLQKHPDRMHQQPRSVSRNIYNRLLVTYRKLNSASTALNKVSQELQASFKGIPMPDVFHIINNKQVYSFLDELKILKENHIALQECQKYRSKSENKADMIWHELKAAYEQIAAETDMDDFLCVPDNNIEEYNERLKQLSQKYSEIEKEQDDVKKLLNEHEQQAFERKYKLEKNLQQVQESLKKMGCGDLNRGIHELQIKRQAIQRKQKIEKELTDITRALGQEGVIIRPEDETACMSNIHKEKQQIVQRISNQIEEITNHMPHKEMFSGIDEPIYRFLLYGGKWAERLVASCIEFLYNGSSDSLPLRIQQWLENQRYRRITIEDITETGQGLTKTARLSSPYYFLDEISAEVKLIIPQQIISIGKGRIPQQAVYRISNNEDSEQY
;
A
#
# COMPACT_ATOMS: atom_id res chain seq x y z
N MET A 1 70.08 -11.12 55.65
CA MET A 1 71.33 -10.45 55.17
C MET A 1 71.07 -9.00 54.80
N VAL A 2 70.24 -8.76 53.78
CA VAL A 2 69.74 -7.42 53.39
C VAL A 2 68.81 -6.84 54.46
N GLU A 3 68.08 -7.69 55.20
CA GLU A 3 67.17 -7.28 56.28
C GLU A 3 67.83 -6.43 57.39
N GLN A 4 69.16 -6.50 57.52
CA GLN A 4 69.95 -5.77 58.53
C GLN A 4 70.49 -4.43 57.99
N ILE A 5 70.32 -4.14 56.70
CA ILE A 5 70.83 -2.95 56.03
C ILE A 5 69.73 -1.89 55.94
N GLY A 6 70.05 -0.66 56.33
CA GLY A 6 69.10 0.45 56.38
C GLY A 6 68.96 1.27 55.09
N ASP A 7 69.90 1.13 54.16
CA ASP A 7 70.01 1.98 52.96
C ASP A 7 70.12 1.15 51.66
N LEU A 8 69.52 1.66 50.58
CA LEU A 8 69.42 0.97 49.30
C LEU A 8 70.75 0.93 48.53
N LEU A 9 71.60 1.96 48.65
CA LEU A 9 72.91 1.98 48.00
C LEU A 9 73.86 0.96 48.67
N ALA A 10 73.76 0.80 49.99
CA ALA A 10 74.47 -0.27 50.69
C ALA A 10 74.01 -1.66 50.25
N CYS A 11 72.70 -1.84 49.97
CA CYS A 11 72.19 -3.09 49.38
C CYS A 11 72.76 -3.32 47.97
N GLU A 12 72.84 -2.27 47.15
CA GLU A 12 73.39 -2.34 45.79
C GLU A 12 74.84 -2.81 45.77
N ILE A 13 75.69 -2.23 46.62
CA ILE A 13 77.11 -2.61 46.70
C ILE A 13 77.23 -4.07 47.12
N LEU A 14 76.51 -4.47 48.18
CA LEU A 14 76.52 -5.85 48.66
C LEU A 14 76.07 -6.84 47.59
N LEU A 15 74.92 -6.59 46.95
CA LEU A 15 74.35 -7.51 45.96
C LEU A 15 75.21 -7.59 44.70
N LYS A 16 75.81 -6.47 44.28
CA LYS A 16 76.77 -6.47 43.17
C LYS A 16 77.98 -7.35 43.47
N ASP A 17 78.52 -7.27 44.68
CA ASP A 17 79.67 -8.10 45.10
C ASP A 17 79.29 -9.58 45.22
N LEU A 18 78.08 -9.88 45.73
CA LEU A 18 77.60 -11.26 45.86
C LEU A 18 77.25 -11.91 44.52
N LEU A 19 76.76 -11.12 43.56
CA LEU A 19 76.49 -11.57 42.20
C LEU A 19 77.77 -11.69 41.36
N ALA A 20 78.89 -11.13 41.83
CA ALA A 20 80.17 -11.27 41.14
C ALA A 20 80.62 -12.73 41.17
N GLY A 21 80.63 -13.38 40.00
CA GLY A 21 81.03 -14.77 39.86
C GLY A 21 79.88 -15.79 39.90
N THR A 22 78.63 -15.35 39.98
CA THR A 22 77.46 -16.23 39.77
C THR A 22 77.05 -16.26 38.30
N SER A 23 76.38 -17.34 37.89
CA SER A 23 75.79 -17.43 36.54
C SER A 23 74.32 -17.03 36.51
N TYR A 24 73.64 -17.20 37.65
CA TYR A 24 72.23 -16.85 37.84
C TYR A 24 72.08 -16.02 39.11
N ILE A 25 71.08 -15.15 39.13
CA ILE A 25 70.88 -14.22 40.24
C ILE A 25 70.42 -14.96 41.50
N GLY A 26 69.53 -15.95 41.34
CA GLY A 26 69.01 -16.77 42.44
C GLY A 26 70.01 -17.75 43.06
N GLU A 27 71.26 -17.84 42.55
CA GLU A 27 72.34 -18.53 43.27
C GLU A 27 72.69 -17.81 44.58
N VAL A 28 72.47 -16.49 44.64
CA VAL A 28 72.55 -15.72 45.88
C VAL A 28 71.23 -15.88 46.63
N GLU A 29 71.25 -16.67 47.70
CA GLU A 29 70.03 -16.92 48.48
C GLU A 29 69.62 -15.69 49.29
N LEU A 30 68.45 -15.14 48.96
CA LEU A 30 67.79 -14.07 49.71
C LEU A 30 66.53 -14.62 50.38
N SER A 31 66.44 -14.42 51.70
CA SER A 31 65.27 -14.82 52.47
C SER A 31 64.05 -13.98 52.07
N TYR A 32 62.84 -14.46 52.41
CA TYR A 32 61.62 -13.67 52.23
C TYR A 32 61.73 -12.28 52.87
N LYS A 33 62.33 -12.19 54.07
CA LYS A 33 62.55 -10.91 54.77
C LYS A 33 63.50 -9.98 54.02
N ASP A 34 64.56 -10.53 53.42
CA ASP A 34 65.49 -9.76 52.59
C ASP A 34 64.77 -9.16 51.36
N ILE A 35 63.96 -9.96 50.67
CA ILE A 35 63.21 -9.50 49.48
C ILE A 35 62.15 -8.45 49.84
N MET A 36 61.41 -8.65 50.93
CA MET A 36 60.43 -7.66 51.40
C MET A 36 61.13 -6.36 51.82
N LYS A 37 62.25 -6.45 52.55
CA LYS A 37 63.03 -5.26 52.92
C LYS A 37 63.54 -4.50 51.69
N LEU A 38 64.03 -5.23 50.69
CA LEU A 38 64.50 -4.65 49.43
C LEU A 38 63.37 -3.97 48.68
N GLY A 39 62.19 -4.59 48.62
CA GLY A 39 60.97 -3.99 48.07
C GLY A 39 60.55 -2.70 48.78
N GLU A 40 60.61 -2.67 50.11
CA GLU A 40 60.33 -1.44 50.89
C GLU A 40 61.28 -0.29 50.55
N LEU A 41 62.59 -0.58 50.45
CA LEU A 41 63.62 0.41 50.13
C LEU A 41 63.49 0.89 48.68
N LEU A 42 63.24 -0.01 47.73
CA LEU A 42 62.98 0.33 46.33
C LEU A 42 61.75 1.24 46.22
N ARG A 43 60.63 0.86 46.86
CA ARG A 43 59.41 1.68 46.90
C ARG A 43 59.66 3.07 47.47
N PHE A 44 60.44 3.19 48.55
CA PHE A 44 60.76 4.51 49.13
C PHE A 44 61.51 5.43 48.15
N GLN A 45 62.33 4.85 47.26
CA GLN A 45 63.06 5.57 46.22
C GLN A 45 62.18 5.95 45.02
N MET A 46 61.03 5.28 44.85
CA MET A 46 60.05 5.54 43.80
C MET A 46 59.06 6.64 44.21
N GLN A 47 59.52 7.89 44.28
CA GLN A 47 58.65 9.05 44.50
C GLN A 47 58.35 9.74 43.15
N GLY A 48 57.24 9.38 42.50
CA GLY A 48 56.82 9.98 41.23
C GLY A 48 56.08 9.03 40.30
N GLU A 49 56.12 9.31 39.00
CA GLU A 49 55.52 8.43 37.98
C GLU A 49 56.25 7.08 37.90
N ALA A 50 55.48 6.00 37.71
CA ALA A 50 55.96 4.62 37.73
C ALA A 50 57.09 4.37 36.71
N HIS A 51 56.89 4.83 35.48
CA HIS A 51 57.83 4.60 34.37
C HIS A 51 59.20 5.23 34.64
N GLU A 52 59.23 6.50 35.05
CA GLU A 52 60.48 7.21 35.33
C GLU A 52 61.18 6.63 36.58
N SER A 53 60.40 6.26 37.59
CA SER A 53 60.93 5.62 38.79
C SER A 53 61.62 4.28 38.48
N ILE A 54 61.01 3.43 37.63
CA ILE A 54 61.60 2.16 37.19
C ILE A 54 62.90 2.39 36.42
N ARG A 55 62.92 3.39 35.53
CA ARG A 55 64.14 3.73 34.77
C ARG A 55 65.28 4.15 35.71
N LEU A 56 64.99 5.01 36.68
CA LEU A 56 65.97 5.45 37.67
C LEU A 56 66.51 4.30 38.54
N LEU A 57 65.69 3.28 38.84
CA LEU A 57 66.15 2.08 39.54
C LEU A 57 67.19 1.30 38.74
N TRP A 58 66.95 1.07 37.43
CA TRP A 58 67.93 0.43 36.56
C TRP A 58 69.22 1.25 36.40
N GLU A 59 69.14 2.58 36.46
CA GLU A 59 70.33 3.44 36.36
C GLU A 59 71.15 3.48 37.66
N LYS A 60 70.49 3.52 38.83
CA LYS A 60 71.16 3.78 40.12
C LYS A 60 71.43 2.54 40.95
N VAL A 61 70.51 1.57 40.94
CA VAL A 61 70.55 0.38 41.81
C VAL A 61 70.15 -0.91 41.05
N PRO A 62 70.79 -1.19 39.90
CA PRO A 62 70.40 -2.30 39.04
C PRO A 62 70.55 -3.68 39.67
N ALA A 63 71.59 -3.93 40.49
CA ALA A 63 71.78 -5.23 41.13
C ALA A 63 70.68 -5.52 42.15
N SER A 64 70.34 -4.51 42.95
CA SER A 64 69.23 -4.52 43.91
C SER A 64 67.90 -4.79 43.22
N PHE A 65 67.63 -4.08 42.12
CA PHE A 65 66.37 -4.24 41.42
C PHE A 65 66.27 -5.61 40.74
N ALA A 66 67.35 -6.10 40.11
CA ALA A 66 67.40 -7.42 39.50
C ALA A 66 67.24 -8.54 40.54
N SER A 67 67.91 -8.45 41.70
CA SER A 67 67.76 -9.39 42.82
C SER A 67 66.36 -9.37 43.42
N PHE A 68 65.73 -8.20 43.50
CA PHE A 68 64.35 -8.08 43.96
C PHE A 68 63.38 -8.81 43.03
N ILE A 69 63.40 -8.53 41.73
CA ILE A 69 62.44 -9.13 40.78
C ILE A 69 62.65 -10.65 40.66
N VAL A 70 63.90 -11.13 40.68
CA VAL A 70 64.19 -12.57 40.77
C VAL A 70 63.72 -13.16 42.09
N GLY A 71 63.91 -12.46 43.21
CA GLY A 71 63.40 -12.86 44.52
C GLY A 71 61.87 -12.98 44.57
N ILE A 72 61.14 -12.10 43.89
CA ILE A 72 59.69 -12.22 43.70
C ILE A 72 59.36 -13.47 42.88
N GLY A 73 60.17 -13.82 41.88
CA GLY A 73 60.05 -15.09 41.16
C GLY A 73 60.21 -16.33 42.04
N VAL A 74 61.01 -16.25 43.11
CA VAL A 74 61.15 -17.32 44.11
C VAL A 74 59.95 -17.37 45.07
N TRP A 75 59.60 -16.23 45.69
CA TRP A 75 58.70 -16.21 46.83
C TRP A 75 57.24 -15.86 46.49
N GLY A 76 57.02 -15.09 45.43
CA GLY A 76 55.71 -14.55 45.04
C GLY A 76 55.11 -15.17 43.77
N TYR A 77 55.82 -16.07 43.09
CA TYR A 77 55.29 -16.70 41.88
C TYR A 77 54.14 -17.66 42.20
N GLU A 78 52.94 -17.30 41.75
CA GLU A 78 51.70 -18.09 41.91
C GLU A 78 50.85 -18.05 40.64
N ASN A 79 50.26 -19.20 40.27
CA ASN A 79 49.25 -19.33 39.21
C ASN A 79 49.58 -18.63 37.87
N ARG A 80 50.85 -18.68 37.43
CA ARG A 80 51.36 -18.02 36.20
C ARG A 80 51.23 -16.48 36.20
N ASN A 81 50.97 -15.84 37.34
CA ASN A 81 50.74 -14.39 37.48
C ASN A 81 51.92 -13.66 38.14
N TYR A 82 53.09 -13.75 37.51
CA TYR A 82 54.33 -13.15 38.02
C TYR A 82 54.23 -11.62 38.25
N TRP A 83 53.75 -10.86 37.25
CA TRP A 83 53.74 -9.39 37.34
C TRP A 83 52.85 -8.83 38.45
N ARG A 84 51.79 -9.57 38.82
CA ARG A 84 50.93 -9.18 39.94
C ARG A 84 51.70 -9.20 41.26
N ALA A 85 52.52 -10.23 41.49
CA ALA A 85 53.34 -10.31 42.69
C ALA A 85 54.37 -9.17 42.78
N VAL A 86 54.94 -8.76 41.63
CA VAL A 86 55.86 -7.60 41.58
C VAL A 86 55.11 -6.30 41.89
N SER A 87 53.93 -6.13 41.29
CA SER A 87 53.04 -4.97 41.52
C SER A 87 52.65 -4.84 43.00
N ASP A 88 52.21 -5.94 43.61
CA ASP A 88 51.80 -5.99 45.02
C ASP A 88 52.98 -5.68 45.97
N ALA A 89 54.17 -6.22 45.68
CA ALA A 89 55.37 -6.01 46.49
C ALA A 89 55.94 -4.58 46.39
N LEU A 90 55.84 -3.93 45.22
CA LEU A 90 56.21 -2.52 45.04
C LEU A 90 55.09 -1.55 45.44
N GLN A 91 53.86 -2.05 45.63
CA GLN A 91 52.63 -1.26 45.80
C GLN A 91 52.44 -0.24 44.66
N LEU A 92 52.69 -0.69 43.44
CA LEU A 92 52.65 0.15 42.24
C LEU A 92 51.94 -0.60 41.12
N ASP A 93 50.96 0.03 40.47
CA ASP A 93 50.29 -0.57 39.32
C ASP A 93 51.24 -0.63 38.11
N LEU A 94 51.58 -1.85 37.69
CA LEU A 94 52.51 -2.12 36.59
C LEU A 94 51.74 -2.44 35.31
N ASP A 95 51.50 -1.41 34.50
CA ASP A 95 50.92 -1.57 33.17
C ASP A 95 51.85 -2.33 32.20
N GLY A 96 51.35 -2.65 31.00
CA GLY A 96 52.11 -3.41 30.00
C GLY A 96 53.40 -2.72 29.54
N ASN A 97 53.49 -1.39 29.63
CA ASN A 97 54.70 -0.65 29.28
C ASN A 97 55.74 -0.73 30.40
N CYS A 98 55.33 -0.59 31.66
CA CYS A 98 56.19 -0.78 32.83
C CYS A 98 56.74 -2.22 32.88
N GLN A 99 55.91 -3.24 32.61
CA GLN A 99 56.34 -4.63 32.53
C GLN A 99 57.39 -4.84 31.44
N ARG A 100 57.21 -4.23 30.25
CA ARG A 100 58.19 -4.28 29.16
C ARG A 100 59.50 -3.59 29.55
N LEU A 101 59.43 -2.42 30.18
CA LEU A 101 60.59 -1.66 30.64
C LEU A 101 61.40 -2.44 31.68
N ILE A 102 60.73 -3.05 32.68
CA ILE A 102 61.38 -3.92 33.65
C ILE A 102 62.03 -5.12 32.96
N GLY A 103 61.29 -5.78 32.05
CA GLY A 103 61.78 -6.94 31.32
C GLY A 103 62.99 -6.67 30.44
N GLN A 104 62.97 -5.56 29.68
CA GLN A 104 64.09 -5.14 28.84
C GLN A 104 65.31 -4.75 29.68
N GLY A 105 65.12 -3.92 30.71
CA GLY A 105 66.21 -3.55 31.62
C GLY A 105 66.83 -4.75 32.32
N PHE A 106 66.03 -5.77 32.64
CA PHE A 106 66.55 -7.03 33.18
C PHE A 106 67.43 -7.77 32.18
N LEU A 107 67.00 -7.95 30.92
CA LEU A 107 67.83 -8.60 29.89
C LEU A 107 69.12 -7.82 29.63
N GLU A 108 69.06 -6.49 29.58
CA GLU A 108 70.23 -5.63 29.45
C GLU A 108 71.19 -5.79 30.63
N TYR A 109 70.65 -5.84 31.86
CA TYR A 109 71.43 -6.08 33.05
C TYR A 109 72.13 -7.46 33.02
N LEU A 110 71.43 -8.52 32.61
CA LEU A 110 72.01 -9.85 32.49
C LEU A 110 73.20 -9.83 31.52
N ASN A 111 73.00 -9.28 30.32
CA ASN A 111 74.02 -9.19 29.28
C ASN A 111 75.22 -8.35 29.73
N LYS A 112 74.99 -7.19 30.37
CA LYS A 112 76.05 -6.28 30.83
C LYS A 112 76.94 -6.90 31.90
N ASN A 113 76.41 -7.78 32.74
CA ASN A 113 77.14 -8.38 33.86
C ASN A 113 77.60 -9.82 33.58
N GLY A 114 77.44 -10.32 32.35
CA GLY A 114 77.89 -11.67 31.98
C GLY A 114 77.07 -12.78 32.64
N LEU A 115 75.84 -12.51 33.06
CA LEU A 115 74.91 -13.50 33.58
C LEU A 115 74.27 -14.28 32.42
N PHE A 116 73.84 -15.52 32.69
CA PHE A 116 73.31 -16.39 31.65
C PHE A 116 72.04 -15.81 31.00
N THR A 117 71.91 -15.91 29.67
CA THR A 117 70.68 -15.55 28.95
C THR A 117 70.30 -16.68 28.00
N ALA A 118 69.06 -17.19 28.12
CA ALA A 118 68.58 -18.25 27.23
C ALA A 118 67.87 -17.63 26.01
N ASN A 119 67.98 -18.28 24.85
CA ASN A 119 67.20 -17.91 23.68
C ASN A 119 65.79 -18.51 23.77
N LEU A 120 64.93 -17.86 24.56
CA LEU A 120 63.56 -18.29 24.81
C LEU A 120 62.61 -17.57 23.84
N SER A 121 62.05 -18.30 22.87
CA SER A 121 61.05 -17.79 21.94
C SER A 121 59.63 -17.87 22.54
N GLY A 122 58.79 -16.85 22.30
CA GLY A 122 57.36 -16.87 22.65
C GLY A 122 56.82 -15.66 23.45
N ALA A 123 55.52 -15.68 23.78
CA ALA A 123 54.77 -14.54 24.34
C ALA A 123 55.19 -14.07 25.75
N HIS A 124 56.11 -14.77 26.42
CA HIS A 124 56.54 -14.49 27.80
C HIS A 124 58.07 -14.33 27.93
N THR A 125 58.77 -13.89 26.88
CA THR A 125 60.25 -13.78 26.82
C THR A 125 60.88 -13.22 28.09
N TYR A 126 60.34 -12.14 28.66
CA TYR A 126 60.90 -11.50 29.87
C TYR A 126 60.67 -12.31 31.14
N VAL A 127 59.42 -12.72 31.40
CA VAL A 127 59.07 -13.49 32.61
C VAL A 127 59.77 -14.85 32.60
N ALA A 128 59.85 -15.48 31.43
CA ALA A 128 60.58 -16.72 31.21
C ALA A 128 62.04 -16.62 31.67
N GLN A 129 62.72 -15.54 31.29
CA GLN A 129 64.10 -15.30 31.70
C GLN A 129 64.19 -15.00 33.20
N ILE A 130 63.30 -14.18 33.77
CA ILE A 130 63.32 -13.87 35.21
C ILE A 130 63.13 -15.14 36.06
N LEU A 131 62.16 -15.98 35.71
CA LEU A 131 61.89 -17.23 36.43
C LEU A 131 63.03 -18.23 36.29
N LEU A 132 63.71 -18.29 35.13
CA LEU A 132 64.92 -19.10 34.98
C LEU A 132 66.01 -18.70 36.00
N HIS A 133 66.19 -17.40 36.23
CA HIS A 133 67.14 -16.90 37.24
C HIS A 133 66.67 -17.09 38.68
N SER A 134 65.39 -17.42 38.89
CA SER A 134 64.79 -17.70 40.20
C SER A 134 65.01 -19.16 40.64
N GLY A 135 65.36 -20.04 39.72
CA GLY A 135 65.52 -21.47 40.00
C GLY A 135 64.17 -22.13 40.24
N VAL A 136 64.03 -22.86 41.35
CA VAL A 136 62.76 -23.51 41.72
C VAL A 136 61.93 -22.59 42.61
N PRO A 137 60.76 -22.07 42.16
CA PRO A 137 59.89 -21.24 42.99
C PRO A 137 59.41 -21.97 44.25
N GLN A 138 59.12 -21.23 45.32
CA GLN A 138 58.72 -21.78 46.61
C GLN A 138 57.43 -22.61 46.52
N GLN A 139 56.45 -22.15 45.75
CA GLN A 139 55.17 -22.86 45.56
C GLN A 139 55.34 -24.14 44.72
N SER A 140 56.32 -24.16 43.81
CA SER A 140 56.62 -25.31 42.96
C SER A 140 57.49 -26.36 43.65
N LEU A 141 57.89 -26.17 44.92
CA LEU A 141 58.72 -27.16 45.63
C LEU A 141 58.03 -28.53 45.72
N GLU A 142 56.72 -28.58 45.98
CA GLU A 142 56.02 -29.87 46.04
C GLU A 142 56.08 -30.63 44.71
N THR A 143 55.78 -29.95 43.60
CA THR A 143 55.91 -30.51 42.23
C THR A 143 57.35 -30.89 41.93
N PHE A 144 58.31 -30.04 42.26
CA PHE A 144 59.74 -30.30 42.07
C PHE A 144 60.19 -31.56 42.80
N PHE A 145 59.82 -31.75 44.06
CA PHE A 145 60.19 -32.97 44.79
C PHE A 145 59.50 -34.20 44.22
N LYS A 146 58.19 -34.15 43.98
CA LYS A 146 57.39 -35.29 43.48
C LYS A 146 57.75 -35.74 42.06
N GLN A 147 58.08 -34.79 41.19
CA GLN A 147 58.20 -35.07 39.75
C GLN A 147 59.62 -34.93 39.21
N VAL A 148 60.54 -34.32 39.97
CA VAL A 148 61.96 -34.23 39.62
C VAL A 148 62.79 -35.07 40.57
N ILE A 149 62.81 -34.75 41.86
CA ILE A 149 63.70 -35.40 42.83
C ILE A 149 63.38 -36.90 42.95
N GLU A 150 62.11 -37.28 43.09
CA GLU A 150 61.70 -38.69 43.10
C GLU A 150 62.11 -39.43 41.82
N ARG A 151 62.16 -38.78 40.65
CA ARG A 151 62.62 -39.42 39.40
C ARG A 151 64.11 -39.74 39.39
N PHE A 152 64.94 -38.85 39.93
CA PHE A 152 66.36 -39.14 40.11
C PHE A 152 66.56 -40.26 41.15
N PHE A 153 65.74 -40.26 42.21
CA PHE A 153 65.77 -41.31 43.23
C PHE A 153 65.36 -42.69 42.68
N ASP A 154 64.27 -42.76 41.90
CA ASP A 154 63.80 -43.99 41.24
C ASP A 154 64.84 -44.59 40.30
N ARG A 155 65.65 -43.73 39.64
CA ARG A 155 66.76 -44.10 38.76
C ARG A 155 68.06 -44.39 39.51
N GLY A 156 68.11 -44.17 40.83
CA GLY A 156 69.32 -44.32 41.63
C GLY A 156 70.46 -43.37 41.23
N CYS A 157 70.17 -42.18 40.67
CA CYS A 157 71.19 -41.13 40.49
C CYS A 157 71.39 -40.45 41.87
N ILE A 158 72.45 -40.79 42.61
CA ILE A 158 72.67 -40.31 44.00
C ILE A 158 73.83 -39.32 44.07
N SER A 159 74.86 -39.51 43.24
CA SER A 159 76.02 -38.63 43.20
C SER A 159 75.83 -37.46 42.22
N LEU A 160 76.55 -36.36 42.45
CA LEU A 160 76.55 -35.20 41.55
C LEU A 160 76.89 -35.60 40.10
N ASN A 161 77.87 -36.48 39.91
CA ASN A 161 78.27 -36.93 38.57
C ASN A 161 77.15 -37.69 37.85
N GLU A 162 76.43 -38.56 38.56
CA GLU A 162 75.27 -39.26 38.00
C GLU A 162 74.14 -38.29 37.66
N ILE A 163 73.83 -37.35 38.56
CA ILE A 163 72.78 -36.35 38.34
C ILE A 163 73.13 -35.44 37.15
N SER A 164 74.38 -34.98 37.04
CA SER A 164 74.86 -34.20 35.91
C SER A 164 74.77 -34.99 34.61
N ALA A 165 75.11 -36.28 34.59
CA ALA A 165 74.94 -37.13 33.42
C ALA A 165 73.45 -37.33 33.07
N CYS A 166 72.61 -37.57 34.08
CA CYS A 166 71.15 -37.72 33.96
C CYS A 166 70.52 -36.44 33.35
N LEU A 167 70.94 -35.24 33.78
CA LEU A 167 70.49 -33.96 33.22
C LEU A 167 71.07 -33.63 31.84
N LEU A 168 72.34 -33.99 31.59
CA LEU A 168 72.96 -33.79 30.27
C LEU A 168 72.22 -34.59 29.20
N TYR A 169 71.90 -35.86 29.50
CA TYR A 169 71.09 -36.71 28.64
C TYR A 169 69.73 -36.07 28.32
N PHE A 170 69.00 -35.62 29.35
CA PHE A 170 67.73 -34.90 29.16
C PHE A 170 67.86 -33.67 28.26
N ARG A 171 68.91 -32.86 28.47
CA ARG A 171 69.15 -31.65 27.66
C ARG A 171 69.46 -32.00 26.20
N ASP A 172 70.18 -33.09 25.95
CA ASP A 172 70.50 -33.52 24.59
C ASP A 172 69.30 -34.17 23.88
N GLU A 173 68.46 -34.92 24.61
CA GLU A 173 67.16 -35.40 24.10
C GLU A 173 66.25 -34.25 23.67
N GLU A 174 66.14 -33.19 24.47
CA GLU A 174 65.28 -32.04 24.15
C GLU A 174 65.78 -31.21 22.96
N LYS A 175 67.10 -31.09 22.81
CA LYS A 175 67.69 -30.50 21.59
C LYS A 175 67.32 -31.32 20.36
N GLU A 176 67.41 -32.64 20.46
CA GLU A 176 67.11 -33.55 19.36
C GLU A 176 65.61 -33.55 19.03
N LYS A 177 64.73 -33.54 20.04
CA LYS A 177 63.28 -33.37 19.87
C LYS A 177 62.96 -32.08 19.10
N THR A 178 63.52 -30.95 19.54
CA THR A 178 63.32 -29.65 18.88
C THR A 178 63.82 -29.67 17.43
N ARG A 179 64.96 -30.32 17.16
CA ARG A 179 65.52 -30.49 15.80
C ARG A 179 64.57 -31.29 14.91
N ILE A 180 64.07 -32.42 15.42
CA ILE A 180 63.12 -33.31 14.73
C ILE A 180 61.81 -32.58 14.44
N GLU A 181 61.22 -31.91 15.44
CA GLU A 181 59.97 -31.13 15.27
C GLU A 181 60.12 -30.02 14.21
N THR A 182 61.27 -29.35 14.18
CA THR A 182 61.57 -28.33 13.18
C THR A 182 61.65 -28.93 11.77
N GLU A 183 62.27 -30.10 11.62
CA GLU A 183 62.36 -30.80 10.34
C GLU A 183 60.99 -31.32 9.89
N LEU A 184 60.21 -31.93 10.80
CA LEU A 184 58.85 -32.38 10.53
C LEU A 184 57.97 -31.24 10.02
N ASN A 185 58.00 -30.07 10.67
CA ASN A 185 57.24 -28.91 10.24
C ASN A 185 57.60 -28.48 8.80
N LYS A 186 58.88 -28.49 8.44
CA LYS A 186 59.31 -28.19 7.07
C LYS A 186 58.74 -29.21 6.08
N ARG A 187 58.78 -30.50 6.42
CA ARG A 187 58.26 -31.58 5.57
C ARG A 187 56.75 -31.54 5.44
N TYR A 188 56.01 -31.21 6.49
CA TYR A 188 54.56 -31.03 6.41
C TYR A 188 54.16 -29.88 5.48
N ILE A 189 54.88 -28.75 5.54
CA ILE A 189 54.66 -27.61 4.62
C ILE A 189 54.95 -28.04 3.17
N GLU A 190 56.03 -28.78 2.95
CA GLU A 190 56.38 -29.32 1.63
C GLU A 190 55.31 -30.30 1.11
N LEU A 191 54.84 -31.21 1.97
CA LEU A 191 53.80 -32.19 1.65
C LEU A 191 52.49 -31.50 1.24
N GLU A 192 52.03 -30.52 2.02
CA GLU A 192 50.78 -29.82 1.75
C GLU A 192 50.83 -29.11 0.39
N ARG A 193 51.97 -28.50 0.06
CA ARG A 193 52.18 -27.84 -1.22
C ARG A 193 52.13 -28.84 -2.39
N GLU A 194 52.89 -29.92 -2.30
CA GLU A 194 53.01 -30.92 -3.37
C GLU A 194 51.72 -31.72 -3.57
N ASP A 195 50.98 -32.02 -2.49
CA ASP A 195 49.68 -32.69 -2.56
C ASP A 195 48.61 -31.81 -3.21
N ARG A 196 48.58 -30.52 -2.86
CA ARG A 196 47.69 -29.53 -3.50
C ARG A 196 47.93 -29.45 -5.01
N LEU A 197 49.19 -29.44 -5.44
CA LEU A 197 49.55 -29.46 -6.86
C LEU A 197 49.07 -30.76 -7.54
N ALA A 198 49.29 -31.91 -6.91
CA ALA A 198 48.81 -33.19 -7.44
C ALA A 198 47.28 -33.19 -7.60
N VAL A 199 46.53 -32.76 -6.59
CA VAL A 199 45.06 -32.70 -6.65
C VAL A 199 44.59 -31.79 -7.79
N GLN A 200 45.14 -30.58 -7.91
CA GLN A 200 44.78 -29.64 -8.97
C GLN A 200 45.09 -30.17 -10.37
N LEU A 201 46.24 -30.82 -10.55
CA LEU A 201 46.62 -31.47 -11.81
C LEU A 201 45.67 -32.61 -12.16
N GLY A 202 45.29 -33.44 -11.19
CA GLY A 202 44.33 -34.53 -11.40
C GLY A 202 42.95 -34.02 -11.82
N LEU A 203 42.50 -32.89 -11.25
CA LEU A 203 41.26 -32.21 -11.66
C LEU A 203 41.38 -31.63 -13.08
N TYR A 204 42.49 -30.96 -13.40
CA TYR A 204 42.74 -30.42 -14.74
C TYR A 204 42.64 -31.50 -15.81
N ILE A 205 43.29 -32.66 -15.60
CA ILE A 205 43.28 -33.78 -16.57
C ILE A 205 41.85 -34.26 -16.81
N LYS A 206 41.08 -34.53 -15.75
CA LYS A 206 39.68 -35.00 -15.86
C LYS A 206 38.80 -34.02 -16.63
N LEU A 207 38.90 -32.73 -16.30
CA LEU A 207 38.11 -31.68 -16.95
C LEU A 207 38.52 -31.49 -18.42
N LYS A 208 39.81 -31.60 -18.73
CA LYS A 208 40.31 -31.52 -20.10
C LYS A 208 39.87 -32.73 -20.94
N GLU A 209 39.84 -33.93 -20.36
CA GLU A 209 39.28 -35.12 -21.00
C GLU A 209 37.77 -34.98 -21.26
N GLU A 210 37.02 -34.43 -20.30
CA GLU A 210 35.58 -34.13 -20.45
C GLU A 210 35.33 -33.13 -21.60
N ILE A 211 36.16 -32.09 -21.73
CA ILE A 211 36.12 -31.16 -22.88
C ILE A 211 36.51 -31.84 -24.19
N ASN A 212 37.56 -32.65 -24.20
CA ASN A 212 38.01 -33.33 -25.41
C ASN A 212 37.00 -34.36 -25.92
N ALA A 213 36.18 -34.92 -25.02
CA ALA A 213 35.06 -35.80 -25.37
C ALA A 213 33.83 -35.04 -25.92
N PHE A 214 33.84 -33.70 -25.89
CA PHE A 214 32.73 -32.86 -26.36
C PHE A 214 32.69 -32.80 -27.89
N ASN A 215 31.99 -33.75 -28.50
CA ASN A 215 31.87 -33.90 -29.96
C ASN A 215 30.63 -33.20 -30.54
N TYR A 216 30.53 -31.87 -30.38
CA TYR A 216 29.55 -31.07 -31.12
C TYR A 216 30.27 -30.24 -32.18
N SER A 217 29.77 -30.27 -33.42
CA SER A 217 30.34 -29.46 -34.50
C SER A 217 29.98 -27.98 -34.29
N PRO A 218 30.72 -27.04 -34.91
CA PRO A 218 30.32 -25.63 -34.95
C PRO A 218 28.91 -25.44 -35.55
N GLU A 219 28.56 -26.26 -36.54
CA GLU A 219 27.25 -26.27 -37.20
C GLU A 219 26.12 -26.68 -36.23
N ASP A 220 26.38 -27.61 -35.30
CA ASP A 220 25.43 -27.97 -34.24
C ASP A 220 25.14 -26.81 -33.28
N ILE A 221 26.09 -25.88 -33.12
CA ILE A 221 25.96 -24.72 -32.22
C ILE A 221 25.17 -23.60 -32.91
N GLU A 222 25.46 -23.32 -34.19
CA GLU A 222 24.75 -22.29 -34.97
C GLU A 222 23.24 -22.58 -35.07
N ILE A 223 22.86 -23.85 -35.25
CA ILE A 223 21.44 -24.26 -35.29
C ILE A 223 20.72 -23.97 -33.96
N LEU A 224 21.43 -24.01 -32.82
CA LEU A 224 20.85 -23.75 -31.50
C LEU A 224 20.61 -22.26 -31.26
N ASP A 225 21.36 -21.38 -31.91
CA ASP A 225 21.18 -19.92 -31.81
C ASP A 225 19.89 -19.45 -32.51
N GLU A 226 19.48 -20.14 -33.58
CA GLU A 226 18.22 -19.87 -34.29
C GLU A 226 16.98 -20.42 -33.56
N LEU A 227 17.16 -21.28 -32.56
CA LEU A 227 16.09 -21.92 -31.80
C LEU A 227 15.88 -21.23 -30.44
N PRO A 228 14.65 -21.20 -29.91
CA PRO A 228 14.37 -20.62 -28.61
C PRO A 228 15.14 -21.35 -27.49
N ILE A 229 15.43 -20.64 -26.40
CA ILE A 229 16.10 -21.21 -25.21
C ILE A 229 15.24 -22.28 -24.56
N ASP A 230 13.96 -21.95 -24.40
CA ASP A 230 12.93 -22.86 -23.92
C ASP A 230 11.73 -22.77 -24.88
N PHE A 231 11.42 -23.89 -25.51
CA PHE A 231 10.32 -23.98 -26.45
C PHE A 231 8.95 -23.75 -25.79
N ASN A 232 8.75 -24.19 -24.54
CA ASN A 232 7.48 -24.01 -23.85
C ASN A 232 7.25 -22.54 -23.50
N VAL A 233 8.29 -21.84 -23.04
CA VAL A 233 8.23 -20.40 -22.77
C VAL A 233 7.94 -19.64 -24.06
N PHE A 234 8.64 -19.97 -25.15
CA PHE A 234 8.39 -19.37 -26.46
C PHE A 234 6.93 -19.54 -26.94
N VAL A 235 6.36 -20.74 -26.80
CA VAL A 235 4.94 -21.00 -27.13
C VAL A 235 4.00 -20.19 -26.24
N GLN A 236 4.30 -20.09 -24.94
CA GLN A 236 3.51 -19.28 -24.01
C GLN A 236 3.54 -17.80 -24.38
N GLU A 237 4.71 -17.24 -24.72
CA GLU A 237 4.86 -15.85 -25.16
C GLU A 237 4.05 -15.56 -26.43
N ILE A 238 4.12 -16.44 -27.42
CA ILE A 238 3.31 -16.32 -28.65
C ILE A 238 1.81 -16.35 -28.32
N ASN A 239 1.37 -17.30 -27.51
CA ASN A 239 -0.06 -17.43 -27.15
C ASN A 239 -0.54 -16.21 -26.36
N MET A 240 0.27 -15.69 -25.44
CA MET A 240 -0.04 -14.46 -24.70
C MET A 240 -0.16 -13.25 -25.64
N GLU A 241 0.73 -13.11 -26.61
CA GLU A 241 0.67 -12.01 -27.58
C GLU A 241 -0.61 -12.10 -28.45
N ILE A 242 -0.98 -13.31 -28.90
CA ILE A 242 -2.23 -13.55 -29.62
C ILE A 242 -3.44 -13.20 -28.75
N GLU A 243 -3.45 -13.63 -27.49
CA GLU A 243 -4.54 -13.34 -26.55
C GLU A 243 -4.70 -11.83 -26.32
N GLN A 244 -3.61 -11.09 -26.15
CA GLN A 244 -3.64 -9.63 -26.01
C GLN A 244 -4.24 -8.92 -27.23
N ILE A 245 -3.91 -9.40 -28.44
CA ILE A 245 -4.48 -8.91 -29.69
C ILE A 245 -5.99 -9.18 -29.75
N GLU A 246 -6.42 -10.38 -29.36
CA GLU A 246 -7.84 -10.77 -29.34
C GLU A 246 -8.63 -9.96 -28.31
N GLN A 247 -8.09 -9.80 -27.09
CA GLN A 247 -8.69 -8.97 -26.04
C GLN A 247 -8.86 -7.51 -26.48
N LYS A 248 -7.86 -6.93 -27.14
CA LYS A 248 -7.95 -5.56 -27.66
C LYS A 248 -9.02 -5.43 -28.76
N THR A 249 -9.10 -6.40 -29.66
CA THR A 249 -10.15 -6.47 -30.69
C THR A 249 -11.54 -6.52 -30.07
N GLU A 250 -11.72 -7.37 -29.05
CA GLU A 250 -12.99 -7.49 -28.34
C GLU A 250 -13.36 -6.21 -27.58
N SER A 251 -12.38 -5.57 -26.93
CA SER A 251 -12.60 -4.30 -26.22
C SER A 251 -13.12 -3.18 -27.14
N LEU A 252 -12.62 -3.12 -28.38
CA LEU A 252 -13.06 -2.16 -29.39
C LEU A 252 -14.48 -2.48 -29.89
N LYS A 253 -14.81 -3.77 -30.07
CA LYS A 253 -16.17 -4.21 -30.43
C LYS A 253 -17.18 -3.87 -29.35
N ILE A 254 -16.86 -4.11 -28.07
CA ILE A 254 -17.69 -3.73 -26.93
C ILE A 254 -17.89 -2.21 -26.90
N LYS A 255 -16.83 -1.42 -27.11
CA LYS A 255 -16.93 0.04 -27.17
C LYS A 255 -17.88 0.50 -28.30
N LEU A 256 -17.81 -0.13 -29.47
CA LEU A 256 -18.71 0.12 -30.60
C LEU A 256 -20.18 -0.17 -30.25
N GLN A 257 -20.45 -1.28 -29.56
CA GLN A 257 -21.81 -1.61 -29.09
C GLN A 257 -22.33 -0.59 -28.07
N GLN A 258 -21.49 -0.12 -27.15
CA GLN A 258 -21.88 0.91 -26.18
C GLN A 258 -22.19 2.25 -26.85
N ILE A 259 -21.40 2.65 -27.86
CA ILE A 259 -21.64 3.84 -28.66
C ILE A 259 -22.98 3.72 -29.41
N GLU A 260 -23.27 2.56 -30.01
CA GLU A 260 -24.53 2.32 -30.72
C GLU A 260 -25.75 2.47 -29.79
N ARG A 261 -25.68 1.94 -28.56
CA ARG A 261 -26.75 2.12 -27.56
C ARG A 261 -26.96 3.60 -27.21
N ARG A 262 -25.88 4.32 -26.90
CA ARG A 262 -25.92 5.77 -26.61
C ARG A 262 -26.52 6.56 -27.79
N LYS A 263 -26.18 6.18 -29.03
CA LYS A 263 -26.72 6.78 -30.26
C LYS A 263 -28.23 6.59 -30.35
N GLN A 264 -28.72 5.38 -30.10
CA GLN A 264 -30.15 5.06 -30.11
C GLN A 264 -30.93 5.80 -29.01
N GLU A 265 -30.37 5.90 -27.80
CA GLU A 265 -30.96 6.66 -26.69
C GLU A 265 -31.14 8.14 -27.03
N VAL A 266 -30.09 8.78 -27.58
CA VAL A 266 -30.17 10.20 -27.98
C VAL A 266 -31.14 10.39 -29.13
N LEU A 267 -31.19 9.46 -30.10
CA LEU A 267 -32.15 9.53 -31.20
C LEU A 267 -33.60 9.45 -30.70
N LEU A 268 -33.88 8.58 -29.72
CA LEU A 268 -35.20 8.48 -29.09
C LEU A 268 -35.58 9.80 -28.39
N GLN A 269 -34.64 10.40 -27.65
CA GLN A 269 -34.86 11.69 -26.99
C GLN A 269 -35.17 12.80 -28.02
N ILE A 270 -34.47 12.83 -29.15
CA ILE A 270 -34.75 13.77 -30.24
C ILE A 270 -36.17 13.56 -30.79
N CYS A 271 -36.60 12.31 -31.01
CA CYS A 271 -37.93 12.00 -31.52
C CYS A 271 -39.04 12.47 -30.56
N ILE A 272 -38.93 12.13 -29.28
CA ILE A 272 -39.90 12.54 -28.24
C ILE A 272 -39.98 14.07 -28.16
N LEU A 273 -38.84 14.75 -28.13
CA LEU A 273 -38.79 16.20 -28.00
C LEU A 273 -39.35 16.92 -29.23
N ARG A 274 -39.18 16.35 -30.45
CA ARG A 274 -39.81 16.88 -31.67
C ARG A 274 -41.33 16.76 -31.65
N GLU A 275 -41.85 15.65 -31.16
CA GLU A 275 -43.30 15.44 -31.02
C GLU A 275 -43.90 16.45 -30.02
N GLN A 276 -43.27 16.59 -28.84
CA GLN A 276 -43.67 17.59 -27.85
C GLN A 276 -43.62 19.03 -28.39
N LEU A 277 -42.57 19.38 -29.16
CA LEU A 277 -42.46 20.69 -29.78
C LEU A 277 -43.60 20.96 -30.79
N ASN A 278 -44.02 19.95 -31.55
CA ASN A 278 -45.14 20.08 -32.49
C ASN A 278 -46.46 20.31 -31.76
N LEU A 279 -46.70 19.56 -30.66
CA LEU A 279 -47.88 19.75 -29.82
C LEU A 279 -47.89 21.14 -29.16
N LEU A 280 -46.74 21.63 -28.70
CA LEU A 280 -46.61 22.97 -28.11
C LEU A 280 -46.92 24.07 -29.14
N LYS A 281 -46.41 23.95 -30.37
CA LYS A 281 -46.73 24.88 -31.47
C LYS A 281 -48.23 24.88 -31.78
N LEU A 282 -48.87 23.72 -31.78
CA LEU A 282 -50.32 23.60 -31.95
C LEU A 282 -51.07 24.31 -30.81
N CYS A 283 -50.64 24.13 -29.55
CA CYS A 283 -51.23 24.84 -28.41
C CYS A 283 -51.12 26.36 -28.55
N CYS A 284 -49.95 26.89 -28.92
CA CYS A 284 -49.78 28.32 -29.15
C CYS A 284 -50.72 28.86 -30.22
N GLN A 285 -50.90 28.13 -31.33
CA GLN A 285 -51.84 28.50 -32.38
C GLN A 285 -53.29 28.52 -31.88
N LEU A 286 -53.71 27.45 -31.18
CA LEU A 286 -55.07 27.34 -30.64
C LEU A 286 -55.38 28.41 -29.59
N VAL A 287 -54.40 28.80 -28.75
CA VAL A 287 -54.56 29.93 -27.81
C VAL A 287 -54.77 31.25 -28.56
N GLN A 288 -54.02 31.49 -29.64
CA GLN A 288 -54.22 32.68 -30.48
C GLN A 288 -55.62 32.69 -31.11
N ASP A 289 -56.04 31.56 -31.68
CA ASP A 289 -57.36 31.42 -32.30
C ASP A 289 -58.49 31.60 -31.27
N PHE A 290 -58.32 31.07 -30.05
CA PHE A 290 -59.26 31.25 -28.95
C PHE A 290 -59.37 32.73 -28.53
N ARG A 291 -58.24 33.43 -28.34
CA ARG A 291 -58.25 34.88 -28.03
C ARG A 291 -58.92 35.70 -29.12
N GLN A 292 -58.74 35.34 -30.39
CA GLN A 292 -59.45 35.97 -31.51
C GLN A 292 -60.96 35.74 -31.41
N GLN A 293 -61.41 34.52 -31.14
CA GLN A 293 -62.85 34.24 -30.93
C GLN A 293 -63.41 34.99 -29.71
N GLU A 294 -62.67 35.07 -28.61
CA GLU A 294 -63.07 35.81 -27.42
C GLU A 294 -63.30 37.30 -27.73
N ASN A 295 -62.42 37.91 -28.53
CA ASN A 295 -62.58 39.29 -28.99
C ASN A 295 -63.83 39.46 -29.88
N ILE A 296 -64.07 38.54 -30.82
CA ILE A 296 -65.28 38.56 -31.67
C ILE A 296 -66.54 38.47 -30.81
N ILE A 297 -66.55 37.60 -29.78
CA ILE A 297 -67.68 37.48 -28.84
C ILE A 297 -67.86 38.79 -28.07
N LYS A 298 -66.79 39.40 -27.54
CA LYS A 298 -66.86 40.70 -26.83
C LYS A 298 -67.45 41.80 -27.71
N GLU A 299 -67.00 41.92 -28.96
CA GLU A 299 -67.53 42.89 -29.93
C GLU A 299 -69.00 42.63 -30.25
N THR A 300 -69.36 41.35 -30.47
CA THR A 300 -70.74 40.97 -30.78
C THR A 300 -71.68 41.21 -29.60
N VAL A 301 -71.24 40.95 -28.37
CA VAL A 301 -72.00 41.25 -27.13
C VAL A 301 -72.20 42.76 -26.98
N ALA A 302 -71.19 43.58 -27.28
CA ALA A 302 -71.34 45.03 -27.26
C ALA A 302 -72.35 45.51 -28.30
N GLN A 303 -72.33 44.95 -29.52
CA GLN A 303 -73.32 45.22 -30.55
C GLN A 303 -74.73 44.77 -30.14
N GLU A 304 -74.86 43.56 -29.57
CA GLU A 304 -76.11 43.01 -29.04
C GLU A 304 -76.72 43.95 -27.99
N GLN A 305 -75.92 44.41 -27.03
CA GLN A 305 -76.36 45.34 -25.98
C GLN A 305 -76.83 46.68 -26.57
N GLU A 306 -76.13 47.21 -27.58
CA GLU A 306 -76.53 48.45 -28.25
C GLU A 306 -77.85 48.29 -29.01
N GLN A 307 -78.04 47.18 -29.73
CA GLN A 307 -79.31 46.89 -30.40
C GLN A 307 -80.45 46.67 -29.40
N LEU A 308 -80.19 45.98 -28.30
CA LEU A 308 -81.16 45.80 -27.21
C LEU A 308 -81.58 47.15 -26.61
N ARG A 309 -80.62 48.07 -26.37
CA ARG A 309 -80.92 49.43 -25.91
C ARG A 309 -81.86 50.15 -26.87
N LYS A 310 -81.59 50.11 -28.18
CA LYS A 310 -82.46 50.73 -29.20
C LYS A 310 -83.87 50.15 -29.19
N VAL A 311 -83.99 48.83 -29.11
CA VAL A 311 -85.30 48.13 -29.04
C VAL A 311 -86.05 48.51 -27.76
N VAL A 312 -85.38 48.55 -26.61
CA VAL A 312 -85.99 48.95 -25.32
C VAL A 312 -86.47 50.40 -25.34
N VAL A 313 -85.66 51.33 -25.87
CA VAL A 313 -86.02 52.75 -25.96
C VAL A 313 -87.22 52.95 -26.90
N LEU A 314 -87.17 52.38 -28.10
CA LEU A 314 -88.24 52.51 -29.11
C LEU A 314 -89.55 51.84 -28.66
N SER A 315 -89.48 50.68 -28.00
CA SER A 315 -90.69 50.05 -27.44
C SER A 315 -91.31 50.87 -26.32
N SER A 316 -90.50 51.50 -25.46
CA SER A 316 -90.98 52.35 -24.37
C SER A 316 -91.68 53.63 -24.84
N SER A 317 -91.33 54.16 -26.02
CA SER A 317 -91.99 55.34 -26.61
C SER A 317 -93.30 55.02 -27.34
N SER A 318 -93.50 53.76 -27.72
CA SER A 318 -94.58 53.38 -28.62
C SER A 318 -95.62 52.46 -27.96
N TRP A 319 -95.29 51.75 -26.86
CA TRP A 319 -96.14 50.72 -26.23
C TRP A 319 -96.49 51.00 -24.76
N LEU A 320 -97.46 50.28 -24.20
CA LEU A 320 -97.84 50.31 -22.78
C LEU A 320 -97.07 49.25 -21.99
N GLY A 321 -95.81 49.51 -21.63
CA GLY A 321 -95.02 48.64 -20.74
C GLY A 321 -93.55 48.55 -21.11
N SER A 322 -92.78 47.81 -20.30
CA SER A 322 -91.36 47.55 -20.55
C SER A 322 -91.18 46.43 -21.58
N TRP A 323 -90.11 46.49 -22.36
CA TRP A 323 -89.69 45.41 -23.26
C TRP A 323 -89.62 44.05 -22.54
N ASN A 324 -90.07 42.99 -23.22
CA ASN A 324 -89.98 41.61 -22.78
C ASN A 324 -89.65 40.71 -23.97
N GLU A 325 -88.76 39.75 -23.79
CA GLU A 325 -88.35 38.82 -24.85
C GLU A 325 -89.50 37.97 -25.40
N SER A 326 -90.58 37.76 -24.63
CA SER A 326 -91.78 37.07 -25.13
C SER A 326 -92.44 37.76 -26.33
N TYR A 327 -92.18 39.06 -26.55
CA TYR A 327 -92.72 39.83 -27.68
C TYR A 327 -92.00 39.54 -29.01
N THR A 328 -90.85 38.89 -28.96
CA THR A 328 -89.96 38.62 -30.11
C THR A 328 -90.69 37.99 -31.29
N ARG A 329 -91.44 36.89 -31.06
CA ARG A 329 -92.16 36.19 -32.14
C ARG A 329 -93.26 37.06 -32.73
N SER A 330 -94.08 37.67 -31.86
CA SER A 330 -95.16 38.56 -32.27
C SER A 330 -94.65 39.79 -33.05
N LEU A 331 -93.44 40.28 -32.74
CA LEU A 331 -92.82 41.41 -33.45
C LEU A 331 -92.22 41.03 -34.80
N ALA A 332 -91.68 39.82 -34.94
CA ALA A 332 -91.19 39.31 -36.22
C ALA A 332 -92.36 39.07 -37.21
N ASP A 333 -93.47 38.55 -36.71
CA ASP A 333 -94.66 38.18 -37.50
C ASP A 333 -95.59 39.37 -37.80
N LEU A 334 -95.28 40.55 -37.28
CA LEU A 334 -96.06 41.77 -37.49
C LEU A 334 -96.07 42.18 -38.97
N ASP A 335 -97.25 42.15 -39.59
CA ASP A 335 -97.45 42.64 -40.96
C ASP A 335 -97.78 44.14 -40.94
N ILE A 336 -96.73 44.95 -41.10
CA ILE A 336 -96.82 46.42 -41.08
C ILE A 336 -97.68 46.93 -42.24
N ASN A 337 -97.68 46.24 -43.39
CA ASN A 337 -98.47 46.66 -44.56
C ASN A 337 -99.96 46.43 -44.32
N ALA A 338 -100.32 45.26 -43.77
CA ALA A 338 -101.70 44.96 -43.39
C ALA A 338 -102.22 45.93 -42.31
N ILE A 339 -101.39 46.28 -41.33
CA ILE A 339 -101.75 47.28 -40.31
C ILE A 339 -101.96 48.67 -40.92
N ALA A 340 -101.10 49.08 -41.86
CA ALA A 340 -101.26 50.35 -42.56
C ALA A 340 -102.58 50.40 -43.36
N GLU A 341 -102.94 49.29 -44.02
CA GLU A 341 -104.20 49.16 -44.77
C GLU A 341 -105.42 49.19 -43.85
N HIS A 342 -105.38 48.47 -42.73
CA HIS A 342 -106.45 48.51 -41.73
C HIS A 342 -106.57 49.88 -41.05
N LEU A 343 -105.47 50.59 -40.77
CA LEU A 343 -105.49 51.96 -40.23
C LEU A 343 -106.11 52.94 -41.22
N ARG A 344 -105.76 52.85 -42.51
CA ARG A 344 -106.38 53.67 -43.57
C ARG A 344 -107.87 53.41 -43.68
N THR A 345 -108.27 52.14 -43.68
CA THR A 345 -109.68 51.72 -43.71
C THR A 345 -110.43 52.23 -42.46
N TYR A 346 -109.79 52.22 -41.29
CA TYR A 346 -110.35 52.79 -40.07
C TYR A 346 -110.52 54.31 -40.17
N GLU A 347 -109.55 55.05 -40.70
CA GLU A 347 -109.65 56.50 -40.92
C GLU A 347 -110.80 56.85 -41.88
N GLU A 348 -110.97 56.07 -42.95
CA GLU A 348 -112.08 56.22 -43.90
C GLU A 348 -113.45 56.02 -43.21
N TYR A 349 -113.62 54.90 -42.48
CA TYR A 349 -114.86 54.65 -41.73
C TYR A 349 -115.08 55.65 -40.59
N LEU A 350 -114.01 56.17 -39.97
CA LEU A 350 -114.12 57.22 -38.95
C LEU A 350 -114.61 58.53 -39.57
N GLY A 351 -114.16 58.87 -40.77
CA GLY A 351 -114.66 59.98 -41.56
C GLY A 351 -116.14 59.83 -41.91
N GLU A 352 -116.55 58.65 -42.38
CA GLU A 352 -117.96 58.34 -42.66
C GLU A 352 -118.82 58.39 -41.39
N TYR A 353 -118.36 57.77 -40.29
CA TYR A 353 -119.04 57.77 -39.00
C TYR A 353 -119.27 59.20 -38.50
N LYS A 354 -118.21 60.04 -38.50
CA LYS A 354 -118.32 61.47 -38.14
C LYS A 354 -119.32 62.21 -39.04
N THR A 355 -119.27 61.97 -40.35
CA THR A 355 -120.16 62.62 -41.32
C THR A 355 -121.63 62.24 -41.08
N TYR A 356 -121.91 60.94 -40.89
CA TYR A 356 -123.25 60.47 -40.59
C TYR A 356 -123.72 60.93 -39.21
N LEU A 357 -122.83 61.04 -38.22
CA LEU A 357 -123.16 61.54 -36.88
C LEU A 357 -123.63 63.00 -36.94
N VAL A 358 -122.91 63.82 -37.72
CA VAL A 358 -123.28 65.22 -37.99
C VAL A 358 -124.58 65.30 -38.81
N GLU A 359 -124.74 64.48 -39.86
CA GLU A 359 -125.97 64.46 -40.65
C GLU A 359 -127.18 64.02 -39.80
N LEU A 360 -127.00 63.03 -38.91
CA LEU A 360 -128.04 62.58 -37.98
C LEU A 360 -128.45 63.69 -37.01
N HIS A 361 -127.47 64.40 -36.46
CA HIS A 361 -127.71 65.54 -35.58
C HIS A 361 -128.54 66.63 -36.28
N CYS A 362 -128.19 66.97 -37.52
CA CYS A 362 -128.94 67.91 -38.35
C CYS A 362 -130.38 67.44 -38.64
N LEU A 363 -130.56 66.17 -39.01
CA LEU A 363 -131.88 65.60 -39.33
C LEU A 363 -132.80 65.49 -38.10
N ILE A 364 -132.25 65.14 -36.93
CA ILE A 364 -133.01 65.12 -35.66
C ILE A 364 -133.46 66.54 -35.30
N THR A 365 -132.58 67.53 -35.45
CA THR A 365 -132.90 68.94 -35.21
C THR A 365 -134.08 69.39 -36.09
N LEU A 366 -134.09 69.01 -37.37
CA LEU A 366 -135.19 69.32 -38.29
C LEU A 366 -136.50 68.61 -37.94
N ALA A 367 -136.46 67.35 -37.47
CA ALA A 367 -137.65 66.59 -37.10
C ALA A 367 -138.37 67.10 -35.84
N GLN A 368 -137.67 67.79 -34.94
CA GLN A 368 -138.25 68.36 -33.70
C GLN A 368 -139.11 69.61 -33.93
N TYR A 369 -138.97 70.29 -35.06
CA TYR A 369 -139.67 71.54 -35.35
C TYR A 369 -141.12 71.37 -35.86
N ASP A 370 -141.58 70.16 -36.19
CA ASP A 370 -142.72 69.97 -37.11
C ASP A 370 -143.94 69.18 -36.55
N TYR A 371 -143.93 68.68 -35.30
CA TYR A 371 -144.99 67.75 -34.84
C TYR A 371 -145.53 68.00 -33.42
N VAL A 372 -146.86 68.25 -33.32
CA VAL A 372 -147.65 68.30 -32.07
C VAL A 372 -148.57 67.08 -32.02
N GLY A 373 -148.18 66.01 -31.31
CA GLY A 373 -149.05 64.88 -30.96
C GLY A 373 -148.44 63.47 -31.03
N SER A 374 -148.15 62.87 -29.87
CA SER A 374 -147.97 61.43 -29.57
C SER A 374 -146.94 60.59 -30.36
N TYR A 375 -145.65 60.95 -30.36
CA TYR A 375 -144.49 60.02 -30.56
C TYR A 375 -143.17 60.57 -29.94
N SER A 376 -143.24 61.37 -28.86
CA SER A 376 -142.14 62.24 -28.39
C SER A 376 -140.97 61.57 -27.64
N ILE A 377 -141.12 60.36 -27.10
CA ILE A 377 -140.09 59.78 -26.19
C ILE A 377 -138.92 59.14 -26.95
N GLY A 378 -139.14 58.59 -28.15
CA GLY A 378 -138.10 57.90 -28.91
C GLY A 378 -137.04 58.82 -29.53
N LEU A 379 -137.47 59.98 -30.05
CA LEU A 379 -136.59 60.93 -30.74
C LEU A 379 -135.65 61.68 -29.78
N GLU A 380 -136.11 62.04 -28.58
CA GLU A 380 -135.28 62.73 -27.60
C GLU A 380 -134.15 61.84 -27.04
N ARG A 381 -134.42 60.52 -26.91
CA ARG A 381 -133.40 59.54 -26.51
C ARG A 381 -132.27 59.41 -27.54
N ILE A 382 -132.62 59.39 -28.84
CA ILE A 382 -131.63 59.30 -29.92
C ILE A 382 -130.79 60.59 -29.98
N ARG A 383 -131.40 61.75 -29.74
CA ARG A 383 -130.66 63.03 -29.69
C ARG A 383 -129.60 63.05 -28.59
N LEU A 384 -129.95 62.64 -27.37
CA LEU A 384 -129.01 62.61 -26.25
C LEU A 384 -127.81 61.70 -26.52
N LEU A 385 -128.04 60.51 -27.09
CA LEU A 385 -126.97 59.58 -27.47
C LEU A 385 -126.03 60.18 -28.54
N VAL A 386 -126.57 60.88 -29.53
CA VAL A 386 -125.77 61.54 -30.58
C VAL A 386 -124.99 62.73 -30.03
N GLU A 387 -125.56 63.50 -29.09
CA GLU A 387 -124.86 64.59 -28.41
C GLU A 387 -123.73 64.09 -27.50
N GLU A 388 -123.92 62.93 -26.85
CA GLU A 388 -122.90 62.27 -26.04
C GLU A 388 -121.73 61.77 -26.92
N GLU A 389 -122.03 61.14 -28.05
CA GLU A 389 -121.04 60.73 -29.07
C GLU A 389 -120.31 61.92 -29.71
N LEU A 390 -121.00 63.01 -30.03
CA LEU A 390 -120.37 64.24 -30.56
C LEU A 390 -119.42 64.89 -29.55
N ASN A 391 -119.74 64.84 -28.25
CA ASN A 391 -118.87 65.32 -27.19
C ASN A 391 -117.62 64.45 -27.02
N LEU A 392 -117.76 63.12 -27.13
CA LEU A 392 -116.63 62.18 -27.13
C LEU A 392 -115.66 62.43 -28.31
N ILE A 393 -116.18 62.94 -29.43
CA ILE A 393 -115.41 63.21 -30.67
C ILE A 393 -115.07 64.71 -30.84
N ARG A 394 -115.44 65.58 -29.87
CA ARG A 394 -115.12 67.02 -29.79
C ARG A 394 -115.60 67.90 -30.97
N LEU A 395 -116.82 67.70 -31.48
CA LEU A 395 -117.42 68.56 -32.51
C LEU A 395 -118.44 69.56 -31.90
N GLN A 396 -118.26 70.88 -32.12
CA GLN A 396 -119.08 71.95 -31.51
C GLN A 396 -120.44 72.21 -32.22
N LYS A 397 -121.48 72.58 -31.46
CA LYS A 397 -122.84 72.96 -31.93
C LYS A 397 -122.85 74.34 -32.62
N HIS A 398 -123.58 74.46 -33.74
CA HIS A 398 -124.02 75.76 -34.29
C HIS A 398 -125.56 75.85 -34.30
N PRO A 399 -126.18 76.67 -33.44
CA PRO A 399 -127.57 77.08 -33.56
C PRO A 399 -127.64 78.47 -34.19
N ASP A 400 -128.27 78.64 -35.36
CA ASP A 400 -129.00 79.88 -35.70
C ASP A 400 -129.62 79.83 -37.10
N ARG A 401 -130.92 80.19 -37.15
CA ARG A 401 -131.69 80.69 -38.31
C ARG A 401 -131.97 79.73 -39.48
N MET A 402 -133.20 79.23 -39.54
CA MET A 402 -133.98 79.26 -40.78
C MET A 402 -135.42 79.73 -40.49
N HIS A 403 -135.64 81.03 -40.63
CA HIS A 403 -136.96 81.64 -40.78
C HIS A 403 -137.40 81.49 -42.24
N GLN A 404 -138.39 80.64 -42.51
CA GLN A 404 -139.41 80.78 -43.57
C GLN A 404 -140.25 79.50 -43.60
N GLN A 405 -141.57 79.65 -43.55
CA GLN A 405 -142.54 78.55 -43.66
C GLN A 405 -142.52 77.93 -45.08
N PRO A 406 -142.45 76.59 -45.20
CA PRO A 406 -143.13 75.86 -46.25
C PRO A 406 -144.28 75.03 -45.67
N ARG A 407 -145.42 75.09 -46.34
CA ARG A 407 -146.61 74.30 -46.03
C ARG A 407 -146.36 72.82 -46.36
N SER A 408 -146.81 71.95 -45.44
CA SER A 408 -146.89 70.47 -45.51
C SER A 408 -145.59 69.71 -45.73
N VAL A 409 -145.12 69.02 -44.68
CA VAL A 409 -143.94 68.14 -44.74
C VAL A 409 -144.39 66.68 -44.78
N SER A 410 -143.90 66.00 -45.82
CA SER A 410 -144.20 64.62 -46.17
C SER A 410 -143.43 63.63 -45.29
N ARG A 411 -143.91 62.39 -45.27
CA ARG A 411 -143.36 61.11 -44.74
C ARG A 411 -141.86 60.84 -45.05
N ASN A 412 -141.15 61.76 -45.71
CA ASN A 412 -139.81 61.64 -46.27
C ASN A 412 -138.66 61.90 -45.25
N ILE A 413 -138.81 62.84 -44.31
CA ILE A 413 -137.75 63.17 -43.32
C ILE A 413 -137.52 62.02 -42.33
N TYR A 414 -138.60 61.44 -41.79
CA TYR A 414 -138.49 60.30 -40.86
C TYR A 414 -137.82 59.08 -41.51
N ASN A 415 -138.15 58.81 -42.79
CA ASN A 415 -137.48 57.75 -43.56
C ASN A 415 -135.98 58.05 -43.74
N ARG A 416 -135.61 59.31 -44.00
CA ARG A 416 -134.21 59.71 -44.13
C ARG A 416 -133.45 59.62 -42.81
N LEU A 417 -134.06 59.98 -41.69
CA LEU A 417 -133.50 59.84 -40.34
C LEU A 417 -133.25 58.36 -40.00
N LEU A 418 -134.21 57.49 -40.30
CA LEU A 418 -134.06 56.04 -40.12
C LEU A 418 -132.95 55.46 -41.01
N VAL A 419 -132.82 55.95 -42.26
CA VAL A 419 -131.77 55.55 -43.19
C VAL A 419 -130.39 56.03 -42.71
N THR A 420 -130.25 57.29 -42.29
CA THR A 420 -128.97 57.83 -41.79
C THR A 420 -128.57 57.18 -40.46
N TYR A 421 -129.53 56.86 -39.57
CA TYR A 421 -129.24 56.11 -38.33
C TYR A 421 -128.76 54.69 -38.63
N ARG A 422 -129.36 54.03 -39.63
CA ARG A 422 -128.88 52.72 -40.11
C ARG A 422 -127.47 52.83 -40.71
N LYS A 423 -127.18 53.89 -41.47
CA LYS A 423 -125.84 54.15 -42.02
C LYS A 423 -124.81 54.43 -40.92
N LEU A 424 -125.17 55.20 -39.89
CA LEU A 424 -124.35 55.44 -38.71
C LEU A 424 -124.05 54.13 -37.98
N ASN A 425 -125.07 53.31 -37.70
CA ASN A 425 -124.88 52.02 -37.05
C ASN A 425 -124.04 51.06 -37.90
N SER A 426 -124.22 51.05 -39.23
CA SER A 426 -123.35 50.26 -40.10
C SER A 426 -121.91 50.76 -40.09
N ALA A 427 -121.68 52.07 -40.11
CA ALA A 427 -120.33 52.66 -40.00
C ALA A 427 -119.71 52.38 -38.62
N SER A 428 -120.46 52.49 -37.53
CA SER A 428 -120.01 52.12 -36.18
C SER A 428 -119.66 50.64 -36.08
N THR A 429 -120.49 49.77 -36.67
CA THR A 429 -120.22 48.32 -36.70
C THR A 429 -118.97 48.01 -37.52
N ALA A 430 -118.80 48.66 -38.67
CA ALA A 430 -117.60 48.52 -39.50
C ALA A 430 -116.35 49.05 -38.80
N LEU A 431 -116.45 50.19 -38.13
CA LEU A 431 -115.35 50.81 -37.37
C LEU A 431 -114.95 49.96 -36.16
N ASN A 432 -115.91 49.41 -35.42
CA ASN A 432 -115.64 48.45 -34.34
C ASN A 432 -115.01 47.16 -34.87
N LYS A 433 -115.46 46.67 -36.03
CA LYS A 433 -114.88 45.48 -36.68
C LYS A 433 -113.41 45.72 -37.06
N VAL A 434 -113.10 46.82 -37.75
CA VAL A 434 -111.72 47.17 -38.13
C VAL A 434 -110.87 47.47 -36.88
N SER A 435 -111.44 48.08 -35.84
CA SER A 435 -110.76 48.26 -34.54
C SER A 435 -110.36 46.94 -33.90
N GLN A 436 -111.25 45.94 -33.91
CA GLN A 436 -110.98 44.61 -33.38
C GLN A 436 -109.93 43.88 -34.22
N GLU A 437 -109.99 44.01 -35.55
CA GLU A 437 -109.00 43.44 -36.47
C GLU A 437 -107.61 44.07 -36.26
N LEU A 438 -107.54 45.40 -36.09
CA LEU A 438 -106.31 46.12 -35.72
C LEU A 438 -105.76 45.69 -34.37
N GLN A 439 -106.60 45.62 -33.33
CA GLN A 439 -106.18 45.17 -32.01
C GLN A 439 -105.70 43.70 -32.05
N ALA A 440 -106.32 42.87 -32.90
CA ALA A 440 -105.87 41.49 -33.11
C ALA A 440 -104.53 41.41 -33.85
N SER A 441 -104.21 42.35 -34.74
CA SER A 441 -102.88 42.43 -35.39
C SER A 441 -101.74 42.67 -34.40
N PHE A 442 -102.02 43.25 -33.23
CA PHE A 442 -101.05 43.47 -32.15
C PHE A 442 -101.07 42.40 -31.05
N LYS A 443 -101.76 41.27 -31.28
CA LYS A 443 -101.89 40.22 -30.25
C LYS A 443 -100.53 39.69 -29.79
N GLY A 444 -100.29 39.79 -28.49
CA GLY A 444 -99.01 39.39 -27.87
C GLY A 444 -98.02 40.55 -27.67
N ILE A 445 -98.39 41.77 -28.07
CA ILE A 445 -97.62 42.99 -27.84
C ILE A 445 -98.49 43.96 -27.04
N PRO A 446 -97.95 44.63 -25.99
CA PRO A 446 -98.74 45.51 -25.13
C PRO A 446 -99.00 46.87 -25.79
N MET A 447 -99.86 46.91 -26.81
CA MET A 447 -100.19 48.13 -27.54
C MET A 447 -101.31 48.96 -26.89
N PRO A 448 -101.26 50.31 -26.98
CA PRO A 448 -102.39 51.18 -26.66
C PRO A 448 -103.61 50.84 -27.50
N ASP A 449 -104.80 51.19 -26.99
CA ASP A 449 -106.05 51.09 -27.75
C ASP A 449 -105.94 51.86 -29.08
N VAL A 450 -106.46 51.30 -30.17
CA VAL A 450 -106.45 51.87 -31.53
C VAL A 450 -106.95 53.32 -31.53
N PHE A 451 -107.95 53.62 -30.69
CA PHE A 451 -108.48 54.97 -30.53
C PHE A 451 -107.44 55.97 -29.99
N HIS A 452 -106.51 55.52 -29.14
CA HIS A 452 -105.44 56.34 -28.59
C HIS A 452 -104.30 56.56 -29.59
N ILE A 453 -104.03 55.59 -30.46
CA ILE A 453 -103.02 55.69 -31.52
C ILE A 453 -103.40 56.79 -32.52
N ILE A 454 -104.67 56.84 -32.91
CA ILE A 454 -105.18 57.75 -33.97
C ILE A 454 -105.42 59.17 -33.44
N ASN A 455 -105.83 59.33 -32.18
CA ASN A 455 -106.14 60.66 -31.61
C ASN A 455 -104.91 61.43 -31.10
N ASN A 456 -103.80 60.77 -30.75
CA ASN A 456 -102.62 61.42 -30.17
C ASN A 456 -101.39 61.46 -31.10
N LYS A 457 -101.31 60.61 -32.14
CA LYS A 457 -100.16 60.56 -33.05
C LYS A 457 -100.62 60.68 -34.51
N GLN A 458 -99.81 61.33 -35.36
CA GLN A 458 -99.99 61.22 -36.81
C GLN A 458 -99.73 59.77 -37.22
N VAL A 459 -100.70 59.13 -37.86
CA VAL A 459 -100.69 57.68 -38.20
C VAL A 459 -99.40 57.25 -38.92
N TYR A 460 -98.87 58.10 -39.81
CA TYR A 460 -97.62 57.83 -40.54
C TYR A 460 -96.38 57.77 -39.62
N SER A 461 -96.29 58.63 -38.60
CA SER A 461 -95.17 58.63 -37.65
C SER A 461 -95.11 57.34 -36.82
N PHE A 462 -96.28 56.75 -36.52
CA PHE A 462 -96.36 55.51 -35.74
C PHE A 462 -95.93 54.27 -36.55
N LEU A 463 -96.29 54.22 -37.83
CA LEU A 463 -95.87 53.13 -38.72
C LEU A 463 -94.35 53.13 -38.95
N ASP A 464 -93.74 54.31 -39.09
CA ASP A 464 -92.29 54.44 -39.22
C ASP A 464 -91.56 54.02 -37.92
N GLU A 465 -92.06 54.42 -36.74
CA GLU A 465 -91.53 53.95 -35.44
C GLU A 465 -91.59 52.42 -35.32
N LEU A 466 -92.71 51.80 -35.71
CA LEU A 466 -92.91 50.34 -35.69
C LEU A 466 -91.97 49.61 -36.66
N LYS A 467 -91.74 50.19 -37.85
CA LYS A 467 -90.81 49.64 -38.84
C LYS A 467 -89.37 49.68 -38.33
N ILE A 468 -88.93 50.82 -37.80
CA ILE A 468 -87.60 50.97 -37.21
C ILE A 468 -87.42 49.99 -36.03
N LEU A 469 -88.43 49.82 -35.19
CA LEU A 469 -88.40 48.86 -34.09
C LEU A 469 -88.24 47.41 -34.58
N LYS A 470 -88.97 47.01 -35.63
CA LYS A 470 -88.86 45.68 -36.24
C LYS A 470 -87.47 45.45 -36.85
N GLU A 471 -86.90 46.45 -37.53
CA GLU A 471 -85.56 46.38 -38.11
C GLU A 471 -84.47 46.22 -37.04
N ASN A 472 -84.51 47.01 -35.95
CA ASN A 472 -83.56 46.86 -34.84
C ASN A 472 -83.72 45.51 -34.11
N HIS A 473 -84.94 44.98 -34.03
CA HIS A 473 -85.18 43.64 -33.46
C HIS A 473 -84.59 42.52 -34.32
N ILE A 474 -84.71 42.60 -35.65
CA ILE A 474 -84.07 41.65 -36.57
C ILE A 474 -82.55 41.70 -36.41
N ALA A 475 -81.98 42.91 -36.37
CA ALA A 475 -80.54 43.09 -36.15
C ALA A 475 -80.08 42.50 -34.79
N LEU A 476 -80.87 42.67 -33.72
CA LEU A 476 -80.61 42.04 -32.42
C LEU A 476 -80.58 40.51 -32.51
N GLN A 477 -81.54 39.88 -33.21
CA GLN A 477 -81.56 38.43 -33.41
C GLN A 477 -80.38 37.92 -34.24
N GLU A 478 -79.93 38.70 -35.23
CA GLU A 478 -78.74 38.37 -36.02
C GLU A 478 -77.46 38.42 -35.18
N CYS A 479 -77.30 39.44 -34.32
CA CYS A 479 -76.21 39.51 -33.34
C CYS A 479 -76.22 38.30 -32.41
N GLN A 480 -77.38 37.90 -31.88
CA GLN A 480 -77.51 36.73 -30.99
C GLN A 480 -77.14 35.42 -31.69
N LYS A 481 -77.58 35.21 -32.94
CA LYS A 481 -77.20 34.04 -33.74
C LYS A 481 -75.69 34.02 -34.02
N TYR A 482 -75.10 35.16 -34.37
CA TYR A 482 -73.67 35.27 -34.64
C TYR A 482 -72.82 35.02 -33.39
N ARG A 483 -73.28 35.52 -32.23
CA ARG A 483 -72.69 35.24 -30.92
C ARG A 483 -72.70 33.75 -30.61
N SER A 484 -73.86 33.09 -30.67
CA SER A 484 -73.98 31.65 -30.41
C SER A 484 -73.09 30.81 -31.33
N LYS A 485 -72.97 31.19 -32.61
CA LYS A 485 -72.05 30.53 -33.56
C LYS A 485 -70.58 30.71 -33.16
N SER A 486 -70.20 31.87 -32.63
CA SER A 486 -68.83 32.17 -32.21
C SER A 486 -68.49 31.51 -30.88
N GLU A 487 -69.44 31.44 -29.94
CA GLU A 487 -69.32 30.68 -28.69
C GLU A 487 -69.11 29.19 -28.98
N ASN A 488 -69.91 28.58 -29.86
CA ASN A 488 -69.71 27.18 -30.26
C ASN A 488 -68.33 26.91 -30.88
N LYS A 489 -67.78 27.87 -31.65
CA LYS A 489 -66.42 27.76 -32.19
C LYS A 489 -65.36 27.87 -31.10
N ALA A 490 -65.54 28.78 -30.15
CA ALA A 490 -64.63 28.91 -29.00
C ALA A 490 -64.62 27.62 -28.16
N ASP A 491 -65.77 26.99 -27.95
CA ASP A 491 -65.87 25.70 -27.25
C ASP A 491 -65.14 24.56 -27.99
N MET A 492 -65.25 24.50 -29.32
CA MET A 492 -64.51 23.52 -30.12
C MET A 492 -62.99 23.72 -29.99
N ILE A 493 -62.51 24.96 -30.14
CA ILE A 493 -61.09 25.31 -29.99
C ILE A 493 -60.61 24.97 -28.58
N TRP A 494 -61.42 25.22 -27.56
CA TRP A 494 -61.11 24.89 -26.17
C TRP A 494 -60.94 23.39 -25.95
N HIS A 495 -61.81 22.56 -26.52
CA HIS A 495 -61.69 21.10 -26.44
C HIS A 495 -60.42 20.58 -27.14
N GLU A 496 -60.09 21.11 -28.32
CA GLU A 496 -58.85 20.76 -29.02
C GLU A 496 -57.60 21.21 -28.26
N LEU A 497 -57.62 22.42 -27.71
CA LEU A 497 -56.53 22.95 -26.88
C LEU A 497 -56.31 22.10 -25.64
N LYS A 498 -57.40 21.71 -24.96
CA LYS A 498 -57.34 20.85 -23.77
C LYS A 498 -56.72 19.50 -24.09
N ALA A 499 -57.14 18.85 -25.18
CA ALA A 499 -56.60 17.56 -25.59
C ALA A 499 -55.11 17.65 -25.97
N ALA A 500 -54.70 18.71 -26.67
CA ALA A 500 -53.30 18.93 -27.01
C ALA A 500 -52.42 19.20 -25.77
N TYR A 501 -52.95 19.95 -24.79
CA TYR A 501 -52.23 20.25 -23.56
C TYR A 501 -52.10 19.03 -22.64
N GLU A 502 -53.15 18.21 -22.50
CA GLU A 502 -53.11 16.95 -21.71
C GLU A 502 -52.04 15.97 -22.22
N GLN A 503 -51.71 16.01 -23.51
CA GLN A 503 -50.63 15.20 -24.08
C GLN A 503 -49.23 15.73 -23.74
N ILE A 504 -49.10 17.01 -23.40
CA ILE A 504 -47.83 17.65 -23.02
C ILE A 504 -47.63 17.64 -21.50
N ALA A 505 -48.69 17.93 -20.74
CA ALA A 505 -48.65 18.17 -19.30
C ALA A 505 -49.01 16.90 -18.52
N ALA A 506 -48.03 16.01 -18.35
CA ALA A 506 -48.15 14.88 -17.43
C ALA A 506 -47.76 15.22 -15.97
N GLU A 507 -47.16 16.40 -15.68
CA GLU A 507 -46.57 16.69 -14.35
C GLU A 507 -46.71 18.14 -13.81
N THR A 508 -47.61 18.99 -14.32
CA THR A 508 -47.74 20.39 -13.80
C THR A 508 -49.17 20.83 -13.53
N ASP A 509 -49.34 21.62 -12.46
CA ASP A 509 -50.61 22.13 -11.95
C ASP A 509 -51.42 22.92 -12.99
N MET A 510 -52.74 22.72 -12.95
CA MET A 510 -53.72 23.05 -14.00
C MET A 510 -54.07 24.56 -14.13
N ASP A 511 -53.49 25.44 -13.31
CA ASP A 511 -54.08 26.77 -13.04
C ASP A 511 -53.66 27.91 -13.98
N ASP A 512 -52.70 27.72 -14.92
CA ASP A 512 -52.21 28.80 -15.79
C ASP A 512 -52.28 28.48 -17.31
N PHE A 513 -53.43 27.94 -17.73
CA PHE A 513 -53.69 27.39 -19.08
C PHE A 513 -53.62 28.39 -20.25
N LEU A 514 -53.72 29.69 -19.98
CA LEU A 514 -53.78 30.77 -21.00
C LEU A 514 -52.46 31.53 -21.17
N CYS A 515 -51.43 31.14 -20.42
CA CYS A 515 -50.11 31.76 -20.38
C CYS A 515 -49.04 30.82 -20.93
N VAL A 516 -49.30 30.06 -22.01
CA VAL A 516 -48.24 29.32 -22.71
C VAL A 516 -47.22 30.34 -23.24
N PRO A 517 -46.02 30.45 -22.67
CA PRO A 517 -45.06 31.46 -23.09
C PRO A 517 -44.38 30.99 -24.38
N ASP A 518 -44.18 31.88 -25.34
CA ASP A 518 -43.34 31.62 -26.52
C ASP A 518 -41.91 31.17 -26.12
N ASN A 519 -41.45 31.53 -24.92
CA ASN A 519 -40.17 31.12 -24.33
C ASN A 519 -40.01 29.59 -24.24
N ASN A 520 -41.12 28.83 -24.12
CA ASN A 520 -41.05 27.37 -24.06
C ASN A 520 -40.66 26.76 -25.43
N ILE A 521 -41.03 27.39 -26.55
CA ILE A 521 -40.66 26.91 -27.89
C ILE A 521 -39.16 27.08 -28.11
N GLU A 522 -38.58 28.20 -27.70
CA GLU A 522 -37.13 28.44 -27.80
C GLU A 522 -36.32 27.47 -26.94
N GLU A 523 -36.76 27.18 -25.71
CA GLU A 523 -36.09 26.21 -24.83
C GLU A 523 -36.06 24.80 -25.46
N TYR A 524 -37.18 24.34 -26.03
CA TYR A 524 -37.25 23.04 -26.69
C TYR A 524 -36.40 23.00 -27.97
N ASN A 525 -36.35 24.09 -28.75
CA ASN A 525 -35.49 24.19 -29.92
C ASN A 525 -33.99 24.16 -29.54
N GLU A 526 -33.59 24.86 -28.48
CA GLU A 526 -32.21 24.82 -28.00
C GLU A 526 -31.84 23.44 -27.43
N ARG A 527 -32.74 22.76 -26.70
CA ARG A 527 -32.54 21.36 -26.30
C ARG A 527 -32.42 20.42 -27.50
N LEU A 528 -33.24 20.59 -28.54
CA LEU A 528 -33.13 19.81 -29.78
C LEU A 528 -31.78 20.04 -30.46
N LYS A 529 -31.29 21.28 -30.49
CA LYS A 529 -29.98 21.63 -31.06
C LYS A 529 -28.84 20.98 -30.28
N GLN A 530 -28.89 21.03 -28.94
CA GLN A 530 -27.91 20.37 -28.07
C GLN A 530 -27.90 18.85 -28.26
N LEU A 531 -29.08 18.20 -28.30
CA LEU A 531 -29.18 16.77 -28.56
C LEU A 531 -28.71 16.41 -29.97
N SER A 532 -28.99 17.24 -30.98
CA SER A 532 -28.52 17.03 -32.36
C SER A 532 -27.00 17.15 -32.47
N GLN A 533 -26.39 18.10 -31.74
CA GLN A 533 -24.94 18.21 -31.63
C GLN A 533 -24.35 16.98 -30.95
N LYS A 534 -24.92 16.55 -29.80
CA LYS A 534 -24.50 15.34 -29.08
C LYS A 534 -24.59 14.09 -29.96
N TYR A 535 -25.63 13.98 -30.79
CA TYR A 535 -25.77 12.90 -31.76
C TYR A 535 -24.64 12.91 -32.80
N SER A 536 -24.31 14.08 -33.37
CA SER A 536 -23.20 14.24 -34.31
C SER A 536 -21.83 13.91 -33.70
N GLU A 537 -21.60 14.29 -32.44
CA GLU A 537 -20.39 13.94 -31.70
C GLU A 537 -20.27 12.43 -31.49
N ILE A 538 -21.37 11.75 -31.16
CA ILE A 538 -21.44 10.28 -31.04
C ILE A 538 -21.19 9.60 -32.40
N GLU A 539 -21.71 10.14 -33.51
CA GLU A 539 -21.44 9.60 -34.84
C GLU A 539 -19.96 9.71 -35.22
N LYS A 540 -19.34 10.84 -34.91
CA LYS A 540 -17.91 11.01 -35.11
C LYS A 540 -17.10 10.03 -34.24
N GLU A 541 -17.47 9.86 -32.97
CA GLU A 541 -16.87 8.87 -32.08
C GLU A 541 -17.01 7.44 -32.65
N GLN A 542 -18.18 7.12 -33.22
CA GLN A 542 -18.45 5.83 -33.86
C GLN A 542 -17.53 5.58 -35.06
N ASP A 543 -17.36 6.58 -35.94
CA ASP A 543 -16.53 6.47 -37.13
C ASP A 543 -15.04 6.38 -36.78
N ASP A 544 -14.57 7.16 -35.81
CA ASP A 544 -13.20 7.09 -35.30
C ASP A 544 -12.90 5.69 -34.73
N VAL A 545 -13.81 5.12 -33.93
CA VAL A 545 -13.64 3.77 -33.37
C VAL A 545 -13.71 2.69 -34.45
N LYS A 546 -14.59 2.81 -35.46
CA LYS A 546 -14.64 1.89 -36.61
C LYS A 546 -13.33 1.91 -37.40
N LYS A 547 -12.77 3.09 -37.63
CA LYS A 547 -11.48 3.24 -38.31
C LYS A 547 -10.35 2.57 -37.52
N LEU A 548 -10.28 2.83 -36.21
CA LEU A 548 -9.32 2.19 -35.32
C LEU A 548 -9.47 0.67 -35.27
N LEU A 549 -10.72 0.16 -35.26
CA LEU A 549 -10.99 -1.28 -35.29
C LEU A 549 -10.47 -1.91 -36.59
N ASN A 550 -10.75 -1.31 -37.75
CA ASN A 550 -10.26 -1.83 -39.03
C ASN A 550 -8.73 -1.83 -39.13
N GLU A 551 -8.09 -0.72 -38.71
CA GLU A 551 -6.63 -0.63 -38.67
C GLU A 551 -6.02 -1.69 -37.74
N HIS A 552 -6.63 -1.88 -36.56
CA HIS A 552 -6.22 -2.90 -35.61
C HIS A 552 -6.41 -4.32 -36.15
N GLU A 553 -7.55 -4.64 -36.78
CA GLU A 553 -7.82 -5.96 -37.35
C GLU A 553 -6.84 -6.32 -38.45
N GLN A 554 -6.46 -5.36 -39.30
CA GLN A 554 -5.42 -5.57 -40.32
C GLN A 554 -4.04 -5.86 -39.69
N GLN A 555 -3.63 -5.04 -38.71
CA GLN A 555 -2.35 -5.24 -38.01
C GLN A 555 -2.34 -6.56 -37.22
N ALA A 556 -3.45 -6.88 -36.57
CA ALA A 556 -3.66 -8.12 -35.83
C ALA A 556 -3.50 -9.34 -36.74
N PHE A 557 -4.11 -9.31 -37.93
CA PHE A 557 -4.00 -10.38 -38.91
C PHE A 557 -2.54 -10.59 -39.36
N GLU A 558 -1.85 -9.52 -39.76
CA GLU A 558 -0.45 -9.60 -40.19
C GLU A 558 0.48 -10.09 -39.08
N ARG A 559 0.26 -9.62 -37.84
CA ARG A 559 1.07 -10.00 -36.69
C ARG A 559 0.83 -11.45 -36.28
N LYS A 560 -0.43 -11.88 -36.16
CA LYS A 560 -0.81 -13.27 -35.86
C LYS A 560 -0.25 -14.22 -36.90
N TYR A 561 -0.37 -13.90 -38.19
CA TYR A 561 0.23 -14.69 -39.27
C TYR A 561 1.76 -14.83 -39.13
N LYS A 562 2.47 -13.73 -38.81
CA LYS A 562 3.94 -13.78 -38.59
C LYS A 562 4.31 -14.65 -37.38
N LEU A 563 3.57 -14.54 -36.27
CA LEU A 563 3.80 -15.33 -35.07
C LEU A 563 3.56 -16.83 -35.33
N GLU A 564 2.44 -17.17 -35.96
CA GLU A 564 2.09 -18.55 -36.33
C GLU A 564 3.11 -19.14 -37.31
N LYS A 565 3.56 -18.35 -38.30
CA LYS A 565 4.62 -18.77 -39.23
C LYS A 565 5.94 -19.02 -38.52
N ASN A 566 6.34 -18.15 -37.58
CA ASN A 566 7.55 -18.34 -36.79
C ASN A 566 7.45 -19.61 -35.94
N LEU A 567 6.33 -19.81 -35.25
CA LEU A 567 6.06 -21.03 -34.48
C LEU A 567 6.19 -22.28 -35.35
N GLN A 568 5.61 -22.25 -36.56
CA GLN A 568 5.71 -23.37 -37.50
C GLN A 568 7.17 -23.62 -37.93
N GLN A 569 7.94 -22.58 -38.26
CA GLN A 569 9.35 -22.70 -38.62
C GLN A 569 10.18 -23.33 -37.49
N VAL A 570 10.01 -22.86 -36.26
CA VAL A 570 10.68 -23.42 -35.08
C VAL A 570 10.27 -24.88 -34.86
N GLN A 571 8.97 -25.21 -34.97
CA GLN A 571 8.48 -26.58 -34.85
C GLN A 571 9.06 -27.50 -35.94
N GLU A 572 9.20 -27.02 -37.17
CA GLU A 572 9.82 -27.79 -38.26
C GLU A 572 11.30 -28.06 -38.00
N SER A 573 12.04 -27.05 -37.54
CA SER A 573 13.46 -27.20 -37.14
C SER A 573 13.62 -28.18 -35.97
N LEU A 574 12.76 -28.11 -34.95
CA LEU A 574 12.76 -29.06 -33.84
C LEU A 574 12.37 -30.47 -34.28
N LYS A 575 11.37 -30.64 -35.15
CA LYS A 575 11.04 -31.94 -35.71
C LYS A 575 12.21 -32.52 -36.49
N LYS A 576 12.95 -31.73 -37.28
CA LYS A 576 14.17 -32.20 -37.95
C LYS A 576 15.21 -32.70 -36.94
N MET A 577 15.43 -31.95 -35.85
CA MET A 577 16.32 -32.34 -34.76
C MET A 577 15.88 -33.63 -34.06
N GLY A 578 14.58 -33.84 -33.88
CA GLY A 578 13.99 -35.02 -33.26
C GLY A 578 13.67 -36.19 -34.21
N CYS A 579 14.27 -36.22 -35.40
CA CYS A 579 14.01 -37.25 -36.43
C CYS A 579 12.53 -37.41 -36.82
N GLY A 580 11.78 -36.32 -36.85
CA GLY A 580 10.36 -36.24 -37.18
C GLY A 580 9.42 -36.06 -35.97
N ASP A 581 9.90 -36.27 -34.75
CA ASP A 581 9.13 -36.10 -33.51
C ASP A 581 9.47 -34.77 -32.82
N LEU A 582 8.45 -33.95 -32.54
CA LEU A 582 8.62 -32.63 -31.92
C LEU A 582 9.09 -32.74 -30.46
N ASN A 583 8.52 -33.64 -29.66
CA ASN A 583 8.87 -33.80 -28.25
C ASN A 583 10.30 -34.32 -28.11
N ARG A 584 10.68 -35.24 -29.01
CA ARG A 584 12.07 -35.68 -29.11
C ARG A 584 12.98 -34.51 -29.48
N GLY A 585 12.58 -33.66 -30.44
CA GLY A 585 13.34 -32.46 -30.82
C GLY A 585 13.53 -31.47 -29.68
N ILE A 586 12.50 -31.24 -28.86
CA ILE A 586 12.56 -30.40 -27.66
C ILE A 586 13.55 -30.99 -26.65
N HIS A 587 13.50 -32.30 -26.43
CA HIS A 587 14.40 -32.99 -25.52
C HIS A 587 15.86 -32.90 -26.00
N GLU A 588 16.11 -33.12 -27.29
CA GLU A 588 17.43 -32.97 -27.92
C GLU A 588 17.96 -31.53 -27.80
N LEU A 589 17.11 -30.52 -28.03
CA LEU A 589 17.47 -29.10 -27.83
C LEU A 589 17.94 -28.84 -26.39
N GLN A 590 17.22 -29.37 -25.40
CA GLN A 590 17.57 -29.22 -23.98
C GLN A 590 18.90 -29.90 -23.66
N ILE A 591 19.11 -31.14 -24.12
CA ILE A 591 20.36 -31.88 -23.92
C ILE A 591 21.53 -31.10 -24.52
N LYS A 592 21.42 -30.67 -25.79
CA LYS A 592 22.48 -29.91 -26.47
C LYS A 592 22.80 -28.60 -25.75
N ARG A 593 21.79 -27.83 -25.31
CA ARG A 593 22.00 -26.58 -24.56
C ARG A 593 22.67 -26.82 -23.21
N GLN A 594 22.25 -27.84 -22.47
CA GLN A 594 22.89 -28.21 -21.19
C GLN A 594 24.34 -28.63 -21.40
N ALA A 595 24.63 -29.39 -22.46
CA ALA A 595 25.98 -29.78 -22.83
C ALA A 595 26.86 -28.54 -23.09
N ILE A 596 26.39 -27.56 -23.87
CA ILE A 596 27.13 -26.32 -24.15
C ILE A 596 27.37 -25.50 -22.88
N GLN A 597 26.37 -25.35 -22.02
CA GLN A 597 26.53 -24.67 -20.73
C GLN A 597 27.55 -25.38 -19.83
N ARG A 598 27.54 -26.71 -19.80
CA ARG A 598 28.53 -27.51 -19.06
C ARG A 598 29.93 -27.27 -19.62
N LYS A 599 30.10 -27.28 -20.94
CA LYS A 599 31.38 -26.96 -21.58
C LYS A 599 31.92 -25.59 -21.16
N GLN A 600 31.11 -24.54 -21.26
CA GLN A 600 31.50 -23.18 -20.84
C GLN A 600 31.92 -23.12 -19.37
N LYS A 601 31.21 -23.85 -18.50
CA LYS A 601 31.57 -23.96 -17.09
C LYS A 601 32.92 -24.65 -16.89
N ILE A 602 33.18 -25.75 -17.59
CA ILE A 602 34.46 -26.46 -17.52
C ILE A 602 35.60 -25.58 -18.05
N GLU A 603 35.41 -24.84 -19.15
CA GLU A 603 36.41 -23.93 -19.70
C GLU A 603 36.83 -22.86 -18.68
N LYS A 604 35.86 -22.34 -17.92
CA LYS A 604 36.12 -21.42 -16.81
C LYS A 604 36.90 -22.10 -15.68
N GLU A 605 36.47 -23.29 -15.23
CA GLU A 605 37.16 -24.06 -14.19
C GLU A 605 38.62 -24.37 -14.58
N LEU A 606 38.86 -24.76 -15.83
CA LEU A 606 40.21 -24.98 -16.38
C LEU A 606 41.05 -23.71 -16.38
N THR A 607 40.46 -22.56 -16.67
CA THR A 607 41.15 -21.26 -16.63
C THR A 607 41.58 -20.92 -15.20
N ASP A 608 40.72 -21.18 -14.23
CA ASP A 608 40.99 -20.92 -12.81
C ASP A 608 42.05 -21.88 -12.25
N ILE A 609 41.98 -23.18 -12.59
CA ILE A 609 42.98 -24.17 -12.20
C ILE A 609 44.34 -23.84 -12.83
N THR A 610 44.37 -23.50 -14.12
CA THR A 610 45.62 -23.10 -14.81
C THR A 610 46.26 -21.89 -14.14
N ARG A 611 45.46 -20.91 -13.70
CA ARG A 611 45.97 -19.74 -12.97
C ARG A 611 46.57 -20.12 -11.61
N ALA A 612 45.88 -20.99 -10.86
CA ALA A 612 46.36 -21.44 -9.55
C ALA A 612 47.68 -22.22 -9.67
N LEU A 613 47.75 -23.16 -10.63
CA LEU A 613 48.96 -23.92 -10.93
C LEU A 613 50.12 -23.01 -11.37
N GLY A 614 49.82 -21.96 -12.16
CA GLY A 614 50.81 -20.98 -12.59
C GLY A 614 51.43 -20.16 -11.45
N GLN A 615 50.67 -19.82 -10.40
CA GLN A 615 51.19 -19.13 -9.21
C GLN A 615 52.20 -19.98 -8.43
N GLU A 616 52.05 -21.30 -8.47
CA GLU A 616 52.93 -22.25 -7.82
C GLU A 616 54.09 -22.73 -8.73
N GLY A 617 54.21 -22.17 -9.94
CA GLY A 617 55.28 -22.43 -10.88
C GLY A 617 55.03 -23.55 -11.90
N VAL A 618 53.82 -24.13 -11.94
CA VAL A 618 53.43 -25.13 -12.93
C VAL A 618 52.78 -24.43 -14.12
N ILE A 619 53.51 -24.31 -15.23
CA ILE A 619 53.03 -23.65 -16.44
C ILE A 619 52.34 -24.69 -17.33
N ILE A 620 51.05 -24.47 -17.59
CA ILE A 620 50.26 -25.25 -18.55
C ILE A 620 50.05 -24.40 -19.80
N ARG A 621 50.45 -24.94 -20.95
CA ARG A 621 50.21 -24.34 -22.26
C ARG A 621 48.95 -24.94 -22.91
N PRO A 622 48.23 -24.18 -23.75
CA PRO A 622 47.05 -24.68 -24.44
C PRO A 622 47.31 -25.90 -25.33
N GLU A 623 48.51 -25.98 -25.92
CA GLU A 623 48.98 -27.11 -26.72
C GLU A 623 49.43 -28.34 -25.92
N ASP A 624 49.52 -28.25 -24.58
CA ASP A 624 50.00 -29.38 -23.78
C ASP A 624 49.00 -30.53 -23.82
N GLU A 625 49.47 -31.68 -24.30
CA GLU A 625 48.68 -32.91 -24.33
C GLU A 625 48.32 -33.35 -22.90
N THR A 626 47.13 -33.94 -22.72
CA THR A 626 46.72 -34.53 -21.43
C THR A 626 47.71 -35.58 -20.93
N ALA A 627 48.45 -36.22 -21.84
CA ALA A 627 49.54 -37.13 -21.53
C ALA A 627 50.72 -36.44 -20.80
N CYS A 628 51.08 -35.21 -21.19
CA CYS A 628 52.11 -34.42 -20.54
C CYS A 628 51.72 -34.11 -19.09
N MET A 629 50.50 -33.60 -18.88
CA MET A 629 50.00 -33.29 -17.55
C MET A 629 49.85 -34.53 -16.67
N SER A 630 49.50 -35.68 -17.27
CA SER A 630 49.44 -36.97 -16.56
C SER A 630 50.80 -37.42 -16.05
N ASN A 631 51.89 -37.14 -16.76
CA ASN A 631 53.24 -37.45 -16.30
C ASN A 631 53.63 -36.55 -15.12
N ILE A 632 53.36 -35.25 -15.20
CA ILE A 632 53.62 -34.30 -14.10
C ILE A 632 52.78 -34.68 -12.86
N HIS A 633 51.51 -35.04 -13.05
CA HIS A 633 50.64 -35.51 -11.98
C HIS A 633 51.22 -36.74 -11.27
N LYS A 634 51.68 -37.74 -12.03
CA LYS A 634 52.34 -38.94 -11.46
C LYS A 634 53.63 -38.59 -10.71
N GLU A 635 54.44 -37.69 -11.25
CA GLU A 635 55.67 -37.22 -10.58
C GLU A 635 55.33 -36.56 -9.24
N LYS A 636 54.33 -35.67 -9.21
CA LYS A 636 53.85 -35.03 -7.98
C LYS A 636 53.32 -36.03 -6.96
N GLN A 637 52.54 -37.03 -7.39
CA GLN A 637 52.09 -38.11 -6.50
C GLN A 637 53.26 -38.92 -5.93
N GLN A 638 54.30 -39.19 -6.72
CA GLN A 638 55.50 -39.87 -6.23
C GLN A 638 56.29 -39.03 -5.22
N ILE A 639 56.36 -37.71 -5.42
CA ILE A 639 56.97 -36.77 -4.47
C ILE A 639 56.19 -36.75 -3.15
N VAL A 640 54.86 -36.62 -3.22
CA VAL A 640 53.96 -36.68 -2.05
C VAL A 640 54.18 -37.97 -1.27
N GLN A 641 54.21 -39.12 -1.94
CA GLN A 641 54.47 -40.40 -1.27
C GLN A 641 55.86 -40.45 -0.63
N ARG A 642 56.89 -39.91 -1.30
CA ARG A 642 58.25 -39.86 -0.77
C ARG A 642 58.33 -38.98 0.49
N ILE A 643 57.72 -37.80 0.49
CA ILE A 643 57.70 -36.89 1.64
C ILE A 643 56.93 -37.53 2.80
N SER A 644 55.77 -38.15 2.54
CA SER A 644 55.01 -38.87 3.56
C SER A 644 55.83 -39.98 4.22
N ASN A 645 56.56 -40.77 3.44
CA ASN A 645 57.46 -41.80 3.99
C ASN A 645 58.59 -41.17 4.82
N GLN A 646 59.17 -40.05 4.38
CA GLN A 646 60.19 -39.33 5.15
C GLN A 646 59.64 -38.78 6.47
N ILE A 647 58.41 -38.26 6.48
CA ILE A 647 57.74 -37.81 7.70
C ILE A 647 57.57 -38.98 8.66
N GLU A 648 57.12 -40.14 8.18
CA GLU A 648 56.99 -41.35 8.99
C GLU A 648 58.35 -41.80 9.56
N GLU A 649 59.39 -41.84 8.72
CA GLU A 649 60.76 -42.14 9.14
C GLU A 649 61.24 -41.18 10.22
N ILE A 650 61.13 -39.86 10.02
CA ILE A 650 61.55 -38.84 10.98
C ILE A 650 60.75 -38.96 12.29
N THR A 651 59.45 -39.23 12.20
CA THR A 651 58.57 -39.40 13.37
C THR A 651 58.98 -40.62 14.20
N ASN A 652 59.40 -41.71 13.56
CA ASN A 652 59.91 -42.90 14.24
C ASN A 652 61.24 -42.67 14.99
N HIS A 653 61.96 -41.58 14.70
CA HIS A 653 63.17 -41.17 15.43
C HIS A 653 62.86 -40.23 16.60
N MET A 654 61.60 -39.87 16.84
CA MET A 654 61.23 -38.99 17.94
C MET A 654 61.49 -39.69 19.28
N PRO A 655 62.20 -39.05 20.23
CA PRO A 655 62.49 -39.67 21.52
C PRO A 655 61.18 -40.00 22.26
N HIS A 656 61.02 -41.27 22.64
CA HIS A 656 59.74 -41.82 23.10
C HIS A 656 59.48 -41.67 24.62
N LYS A 657 60.33 -40.97 25.38
CA LYS A 657 60.23 -40.96 26.85
C LYS A 657 60.68 -39.64 27.46
N GLU A 658 59.72 -38.77 27.80
CA GLU A 658 60.00 -37.56 28.57
C GLU A 658 60.50 -37.96 29.98
N MET A 659 61.75 -37.60 30.31
CA MET A 659 62.34 -37.84 31.64
C MET A 659 61.52 -37.20 32.76
N PHE A 660 60.93 -36.04 32.48
CA PHE A 660 60.06 -35.31 33.40
C PHE A 660 58.71 -35.06 32.72
N SER A 661 57.66 -35.67 33.24
CA SER A 661 56.29 -35.46 32.76
C SER A 661 55.45 -34.71 33.80
N GLY A 662 54.66 -33.75 33.34
CA GLY A 662 53.74 -32.97 34.18
C GLY A 662 54.38 -31.91 35.07
N ILE A 663 55.66 -31.56 34.85
CA ILE A 663 56.37 -30.55 35.63
C ILE A 663 55.98 -29.13 35.24
N ASP A 664 55.96 -28.23 36.23
CA ASP A 664 55.70 -26.83 35.98
C ASP A 664 56.76 -26.24 35.04
N GLU A 665 56.33 -25.41 34.10
CA GLU A 665 57.19 -24.76 33.09
C GLU A 665 58.46 -24.09 33.68
N PRO A 666 58.42 -23.38 34.83
CA PRO A 666 59.63 -22.82 35.42
C PRO A 666 60.63 -23.88 35.89
N ILE A 667 60.14 -24.99 36.45
CA ILE A 667 60.99 -26.13 36.84
C ILE A 667 61.63 -26.73 35.59
N TYR A 668 60.82 -26.99 34.55
CA TYR A 668 61.29 -27.59 33.30
C TYR A 668 62.42 -26.77 32.68
N ARG A 669 62.20 -25.45 32.56
CA ARG A 669 63.22 -24.51 32.04
C ARG A 669 64.45 -24.45 32.92
N PHE A 670 64.28 -24.50 34.23
CA PHE A 670 65.41 -24.51 35.15
C PHE A 670 66.27 -25.77 34.98
N LEU A 671 65.68 -26.95 34.80
CA LEU A 671 66.44 -28.18 34.53
C LEU A 671 67.16 -28.11 33.17
N LEU A 672 66.47 -27.60 32.15
CA LEU A 672 66.98 -27.49 30.78
C LEU A 672 68.12 -26.46 30.66
N TYR A 673 67.95 -25.28 31.27
CA TYR A 673 68.82 -24.12 31.06
C TYR A 673 69.58 -23.64 32.30
N GLY A 674 69.36 -24.20 33.49
CA GLY A 674 69.99 -23.80 34.76
C GLY A 674 71.44 -24.29 34.94
N GLY A 675 71.99 -25.02 33.97
CA GLY A 675 73.38 -25.45 33.95
C GLY A 675 73.83 -26.18 35.23
N LYS A 676 75.02 -25.82 35.73
CA LYS A 676 75.60 -26.36 36.97
C LYS A 676 74.80 -26.01 38.22
N TRP A 677 73.99 -24.95 38.19
CA TRP A 677 73.16 -24.59 39.34
C TRP A 677 72.06 -25.61 39.56
N ALA A 678 71.36 -26.02 38.49
CA ALA A 678 70.34 -27.06 38.56
C ALA A 678 70.93 -28.41 39.01
N GLU A 679 72.10 -28.78 38.49
CA GLU A 679 72.80 -30.02 38.85
C GLU A 679 73.14 -30.06 40.35
N ARG A 680 73.75 -28.98 40.86
CA ARG A 680 74.09 -28.86 42.29
C ARG A 680 72.83 -28.88 43.15
N LEU A 681 71.78 -28.13 42.78
CA LEU A 681 70.57 -28.07 43.57
C LEU A 681 69.88 -29.43 43.71
N VAL A 682 69.75 -30.17 42.60
CA VAL A 682 69.18 -31.53 42.61
C VAL A 682 70.06 -32.46 43.47
N ALA A 683 71.39 -32.38 43.33
CA ALA A 683 72.32 -33.16 44.14
C ALA A 683 72.20 -32.87 45.64
N SER A 684 72.17 -31.60 46.04
CA SER A 684 72.00 -31.20 47.44
C SER A 684 70.66 -31.66 48.02
N CYS A 685 69.57 -31.61 47.22
CA CYS A 685 68.27 -32.13 47.64
C CYS A 685 68.32 -33.64 47.90
N ILE A 686 68.96 -34.40 47.02
CA ILE A 686 69.10 -35.85 47.14
C ILE A 686 70.02 -36.20 48.32
N GLU A 687 71.15 -35.52 48.46
CA GLU A 687 72.07 -35.66 49.59
C GLU A 687 71.36 -35.41 50.93
N PHE A 688 70.55 -34.35 51.01
CA PHE A 688 69.76 -34.05 52.22
C PHE A 688 68.77 -35.16 52.55
N LEU A 689 68.11 -35.76 51.55
CA LEU A 689 67.18 -36.88 51.75
C LEU A 689 67.91 -38.15 52.26
N TYR A 690 69.16 -38.38 51.83
CA TYR A 690 69.98 -39.51 52.25
C TYR A 690 70.65 -39.33 53.61
N ASN A 691 71.36 -38.21 53.79
CA ASN A 691 72.22 -37.95 54.94
C ASN A 691 71.51 -37.20 56.07
N GLY A 692 70.30 -36.67 55.82
CA GLY A 692 69.55 -35.85 56.75
C GLY A 692 70.10 -34.44 56.96
N SER A 693 71.18 -34.09 56.24
CA SER A 693 71.80 -32.77 56.20
C SER A 693 72.54 -32.59 54.87
N SER A 694 72.65 -31.35 54.39
CA SER A 694 73.51 -30.98 53.25
C SER A 694 73.92 -29.52 53.44
N ASP A 695 75.23 -29.26 53.43
CA ASP A 695 75.79 -27.91 53.64
C ASP A 695 75.57 -26.97 52.45
N SER A 696 75.12 -27.52 51.31
CA SER A 696 74.98 -26.81 50.04
C SER A 696 73.53 -26.55 49.64
N LEU A 697 72.56 -27.01 50.45
CA LEU A 697 71.14 -26.84 50.17
C LEU A 697 70.67 -25.44 50.58
N PRO A 698 69.91 -24.72 49.73
CA PRO A 698 69.33 -23.45 50.12
C PRO A 698 68.46 -23.59 51.38
N LEU A 699 68.65 -22.68 52.34
CA LEU A 699 67.98 -22.68 53.64
C LEU A 699 66.45 -22.76 53.48
N ARG A 700 65.88 -22.09 52.47
CA ARG A 700 64.43 -22.15 52.20
C ARG A 700 63.92 -23.56 51.86
N ILE A 701 64.73 -24.35 51.16
CA ILE A 701 64.40 -25.72 50.75
C ILE A 701 64.62 -26.66 51.93
N GLN A 702 65.70 -26.46 52.67
CA GLN A 702 65.96 -27.18 53.92
C GLN A 702 64.78 -27.01 54.90
N GLN A 703 64.36 -25.76 55.17
CA GLN A 703 63.22 -25.47 56.05
C GLN A 703 61.92 -26.09 55.54
N TRP A 704 61.69 -26.06 54.23
CA TRP A 704 60.52 -26.72 53.64
C TRP A 704 60.56 -28.24 53.87
N LEU A 705 61.70 -28.88 53.63
CA LEU A 705 61.89 -30.32 53.84
C LEU A 705 61.73 -30.71 55.31
N GLU A 706 62.31 -29.95 56.24
CA GLU A 706 62.16 -30.15 57.68
C GLU A 706 60.67 -30.07 58.07
N ASN A 707 59.95 -29.04 57.61
CA ASN A 707 58.51 -28.89 57.88
C ASN A 707 57.67 -30.03 57.29
N GLN A 708 58.01 -30.54 56.10
CA GLN A 708 57.32 -31.70 55.51
C GLN A 708 57.62 -33.00 56.27
N ARG A 709 58.86 -33.17 56.76
CA ARG A 709 59.26 -34.29 57.61
C ARG A 709 58.48 -34.29 58.93
N TYR A 710 58.27 -33.12 59.55
CA TYR A 710 57.42 -32.95 60.72
C TYR A 710 55.94 -33.27 60.43
N ARG A 711 55.39 -32.82 59.29
CA ARG A 711 54.00 -33.12 58.91
C ARG A 711 53.74 -34.63 58.75
N ARG A 712 54.67 -35.38 58.14
CA ARG A 712 54.57 -36.86 58.05
C ARG A 712 54.60 -37.53 59.42
N ILE A 713 55.42 -37.05 60.35
CA ILE A 713 55.52 -37.59 61.73
C ILE A 713 54.23 -37.31 62.53
N THR A 714 53.66 -36.10 62.45
CA THR A 714 52.43 -35.75 63.21
C THR A 714 51.14 -36.39 62.69
N ILE A 715 51.03 -36.73 61.40
CA ILE A 715 49.80 -37.36 60.86
C ILE A 715 49.74 -38.84 61.25
N GLU A 716 50.89 -39.53 61.31
CA GLU A 716 50.97 -40.90 61.81
C GLU A 716 50.74 -40.94 63.34
N ASP A 717 51.25 -39.96 64.11
CA ASP A 717 51.06 -39.93 65.58
C ASP A 717 49.67 -39.43 66.06
N ILE A 718 48.85 -38.77 65.22
CA ILE A 718 47.47 -38.34 65.56
C ILE A 718 46.41 -39.38 65.15
N THR A 719 46.79 -40.42 64.41
CA THR A 719 45.90 -41.57 64.11
C THR A 719 46.08 -42.74 65.07
N GLU A 720 47.01 -42.66 66.03
CA GLU A 720 47.18 -43.62 67.12
C GLU A 720 46.29 -43.32 68.36
N THR A 721 45.00 -43.09 68.15
CA THR A 721 43.99 -43.41 69.17
C THR A 721 42.77 -44.03 68.51
N GLY A 722 42.75 -45.36 68.43
CA GLY A 722 41.52 -46.10 68.08
C GLY A 722 41.74 -47.32 67.18
N GLN A 723 42.27 -48.40 67.76
CA GLN A 723 42.04 -49.80 67.37
C GLN A 723 42.46 -50.24 65.95
N GLY A 724 43.52 -51.05 65.87
CA GLY A 724 43.70 -52.02 64.76
C GLY A 724 45.13 -52.34 64.33
N LEU A 725 45.94 -52.97 65.19
CA LEU A 725 47.20 -53.61 64.77
C LEU A 725 46.90 -54.92 64.03
N THR A 726 47.04 -54.93 62.70
CA THR A 726 47.31 -56.16 61.95
C THR A 726 48.59 -56.03 61.12
N LYS A 727 49.61 -56.76 61.60
CA LYS A 727 50.74 -57.39 60.88
C LYS A 727 50.76 -57.21 59.35
N THR A 728 51.79 -56.52 58.86
CA THR A 728 52.85 -57.01 57.95
C THR A 728 53.53 -55.80 57.29
N ALA A 729 54.67 -55.37 57.82
CA ALA A 729 55.56 -54.49 57.06
C ALA A 729 56.14 -55.34 55.91
N ARG A 730 55.61 -55.17 54.69
CA ARG A 730 56.20 -55.77 53.49
C ARG A 730 57.54 -55.08 53.23
N LEU A 731 58.62 -55.83 53.44
CA LEU A 731 59.96 -55.45 52.99
C LEU A 731 59.95 -55.38 51.45
N SER A 732 60.38 -54.26 50.91
CA SER A 732 60.42 -54.03 49.45
C SER A 732 61.55 -54.86 48.85
N SER A 733 61.25 -55.71 47.86
CA SER A 733 62.28 -56.55 47.24
C SER A 733 63.34 -55.68 46.53
N PRO A 734 64.64 -56.05 46.59
CA PRO A 734 65.64 -55.49 45.70
C PRO A 734 65.22 -55.67 44.25
N TYR A 735 65.51 -54.67 43.42
CA TYR A 735 65.27 -54.76 41.98
C TYR A 735 66.51 -54.35 41.20
N TYR A 736 66.70 -54.96 40.05
CA TYR A 736 67.72 -54.55 39.10
C TYR A 736 67.18 -53.40 38.27
N PHE A 737 67.94 -52.31 38.21
CA PHE A 737 67.70 -51.16 37.38
C PHE A 737 68.80 -51.09 36.34
N LEU A 738 68.43 -51.12 35.06
CA LEU A 738 69.37 -50.86 33.99
C LEU A 738 69.52 -49.34 33.89
N ASP A 739 70.68 -48.82 34.30
CA ASP A 739 70.99 -47.42 34.10
C ASP A 739 71.46 -47.25 32.65
N GLU A 740 70.53 -46.86 31.78
CA GLU A 740 70.79 -46.61 30.37
C GLU A 740 71.81 -45.47 30.15
N ILE A 741 72.04 -44.62 31.16
CA ILE A 741 72.92 -43.44 31.07
C ILE A 741 74.36 -43.81 31.43
N SER A 742 74.57 -44.63 32.46
CA SER A 742 75.90 -45.13 32.81
C SER A 742 76.26 -46.46 32.14
N ALA A 743 75.33 -47.07 31.40
CA ALA A 743 75.43 -48.44 30.88
C ALA A 743 75.79 -49.49 31.96
N GLU A 744 75.37 -49.25 33.20
CA GLU A 744 75.60 -50.15 34.35
C GLU A 744 74.28 -50.82 34.77
N VAL A 745 74.36 -52.08 35.22
CA VAL A 745 73.23 -52.73 35.91
C VAL A 745 73.35 -52.44 37.40
N LYS A 746 72.44 -51.63 37.93
CA LYS A 746 72.40 -51.26 39.36
C LYS A 746 71.44 -52.17 40.10
N LEU A 747 71.88 -52.79 41.20
CA LEU A 747 70.98 -53.45 42.14
C LEU A 747 70.51 -52.42 43.17
N ILE A 748 69.26 -51.97 43.05
CA ILE A 748 68.67 -51.03 44.00
C ILE A 748 67.99 -51.82 45.10
N ILE A 749 68.48 -51.66 46.34
CA ILE A 749 67.82 -52.14 47.55
C ILE A 749 67.03 -50.95 48.12
N PRO A 750 65.69 -50.96 48.08
CA PRO A 750 64.89 -49.84 48.57
C PRO A 750 65.17 -49.58 50.05
N GLN A 751 65.09 -48.33 50.50
CA GLN A 751 65.21 -47.97 51.91
C GLN A 751 64.03 -48.60 52.68
N GLN A 752 64.32 -49.37 53.74
CA GLN A 752 63.29 -50.10 54.50
C GLN A 752 63.48 -49.84 55.99
N ILE A 753 62.40 -49.53 56.68
CA ILE A 753 62.44 -49.32 58.13
C ILE A 753 62.39 -50.70 58.79
N ILE A 754 63.54 -51.17 59.25
CA ILE A 754 63.63 -52.39 60.06
C ILE A 754 63.53 -51.97 61.52
N SER A 755 62.44 -52.36 62.19
CA SER A 755 62.29 -52.13 63.64
C SER A 755 63.22 -53.06 64.41
N ILE A 756 64.41 -52.60 64.75
CA ILE A 756 65.28 -53.26 65.74
C ILE A 756 65.10 -52.52 67.07
N GLY A 757 64.81 -53.27 68.13
CA GLY A 757 64.47 -52.73 69.45
C GLY A 757 65.49 -51.70 69.94
N LYS A 758 64.98 -50.51 70.32
CA LYS A 758 65.68 -49.37 70.94
C LYS A 758 67.02 -49.00 70.30
N GLY A 759 66.93 -48.44 69.09
CA GLY A 759 68.00 -47.69 68.42
C GLY A 759 67.77 -47.69 66.91
N ARG A 760 67.25 -46.58 66.35
CA ARG A 760 66.99 -46.47 64.91
C ARG A 760 68.28 -46.00 64.21
N ILE A 761 68.91 -46.89 63.45
CA ILE A 761 69.95 -46.53 62.48
C ILE A 761 69.43 -46.96 61.09
N PRO A 762 69.20 -46.04 60.15
CA PRO A 762 69.10 -46.40 58.74
C PRO A 762 70.51 -46.69 58.22
N GLN A 763 70.78 -47.91 57.79
CA GLN A 763 71.97 -48.23 57.00
C GLN A 763 71.57 -48.39 55.54
N GLN A 764 72.31 -47.76 54.64
CA GLN A 764 72.26 -48.03 53.21
C GLN A 764 73.62 -48.58 52.78
N ALA A 765 73.62 -49.62 51.95
CA ALA A 765 74.80 -50.06 51.21
C ALA A 765 74.42 -50.07 49.73
N VAL A 766 75.04 -49.17 48.95
CA VAL A 766 74.97 -49.19 47.48
C VAL A 766 76.18 -50.00 47.02
N TYR A 767 75.94 -51.20 46.49
CA TYR A 767 77.00 -52.01 45.90
C TYR A 767 77.08 -51.69 44.41
N ARG A 768 78.18 -51.06 44.00
CA ARG A 768 78.51 -50.84 42.59
C ARG A 768 79.25 -52.07 42.08
N ILE A 769 78.68 -52.77 41.11
CA ILE A 769 79.39 -53.85 40.41
C ILE A 769 80.09 -53.19 39.23
N SER A 770 81.31 -52.69 39.44
CA SER A 770 82.18 -52.27 38.35
C SER A 770 82.97 -53.48 37.86
N ASN A 771 82.88 -53.80 36.57
CA ASN A 771 83.86 -54.66 35.92
C ASN A 771 85.15 -53.84 35.73
N ASN A 772 85.97 -53.77 36.76
CA ASN A 772 87.39 -53.43 36.62
C ASN A 772 88.19 -54.56 37.28
N GLU A 773 88.83 -55.35 36.43
CA GLU A 773 90.00 -56.15 36.80
C GLU A 773 91.09 -55.15 37.23
N ASP A 774 91.19 -54.89 38.53
CA ASP A 774 92.46 -54.79 39.26
C ASP A 774 92.22 -54.39 40.74
N SER A 775 92.63 -55.30 41.59
CA SER A 775 92.85 -55.31 43.04
C SER A 775 93.22 -53.98 43.75
N GLU A 776 92.68 -53.74 44.95
CA GLU A 776 93.33 -53.96 46.27
C GLU A 776 92.46 -53.43 47.44
N GLN A 777 92.77 -53.91 48.64
CA GLN A 777 92.02 -53.83 49.91
C GLN A 777 91.77 -52.41 50.47
N TYR A 778 90.58 -52.15 51.02
CA TYR A 778 90.30 -52.02 52.48
C TYR A 778 88.80 -51.86 52.76
#